data_AF-A0A2W6A9V9-F1
#
_entry.id   AF-A0A2W6A9V9-F1
#
_cell.length_a   1.000
_cell.length_b   1.000
_cell.length_c   1.000
_cell.angle_alpha   90.00
_cell.angle_beta   90.00
_cell.angle_gamma   90.00
#
_symmetry.space_group_name_H-M   'P 1'
#
loop_
_entity.id
_entity.type
_entity.pdbx_description
1 polymer ?
#
loop_
_entity_poly.entity_id
_entity_poly.type
_entity_poly.pdbx_seq_one_letter_code
_entity_poly.pdbx_strand_id
1 'polypeptide(L)'
;MRFRASLSLFAIALLAWPAVAKAQLTAVDVQTIINQAVTRAVQISPNSVIAVTDREGDVLAVWSVSGAPPTALEISSCVSKAGTASYLSSNQNAFTSRTAGFIIQQHFPPGVRNTAPGPLVGVGLSNLFSSDINKFRAPGSVISFSSTPGLTIVPVFGTSLDGSPGGVPLYKNGIHVGGIGVTGDGVPGPLVFRSQNPFTFIPDYDVDEEVALAGQTGFRPDRSITADNVYINGIALAYVRSPTRSVAGMLQGAAAPGFPVQGAPPPFPYPIATFGGVQGQIRQPIISDPISTPINGQQRLTAAEVASIINFAADRARTTRAGIRLPVGIPMEVFITVENNPNNPAVNPTVLGAFRTGEATLFSWDVAVQKGRTAVGFSNNSLAMSTRTVGFLAETKYPPGLDVQDPGPYFGLQEQFSGFNRAALPNFVLDASGLDARFPNGITIFPGGFPLYRNGQLIGAIGVSGDGVDQDDIVGASGTHDFLAPTSIRADQFAYLGARLPYAKFPRDPDGADPSLGGSLFTVPAEKLANISSRVSAGTGDNRLIGGFIISGTAPKRVIVRATGPSLGQYGVNSVLADPTLELHDKTGAIIATNDNWKDSQQAEIEGTGLSPVNELESAIVRTLNPGAYTAIVGGKNDGDSGTALVEVYDLSPTSASTLGNISTRGPVGGQSDVLIGGFIISGTTGSTRVLVRSIAPSLVSAGLTNAMPDPTLELRDVYGTLIAANDNWKDGPQAEIEGTKLAPSNDLESAIITTLPSGPYTAIIRERNGESGIGLFEVYNVP
;
A
#
# COMPACT_ATOMS: atom_id res chain seq x y z
N MET A 1 -18.01 45.98 43.91
CA MET A 1 -17.01 44.92 44.20
C MET A 1 -17.37 43.73 43.32
N ARG A 2 -16.49 43.36 42.37
CA ARG A 2 -16.81 42.58 41.16
C ARG A 2 -16.65 41.08 41.40
N PHE A 3 -17.72 40.31 41.20
CA PHE A 3 -17.65 38.90 40.81
C PHE A 3 -17.49 38.84 39.28
N ARG A 4 -16.52 38.07 38.76
CA ARG A 4 -16.37 37.80 37.33
C ARG A 4 -16.66 36.32 37.07
N ALA A 5 -17.75 36.07 36.36
CA ALA A 5 -18.04 34.81 35.70
C ALA A 5 -17.17 34.70 34.44
N SER A 6 -16.52 33.55 34.26
CA SER A 6 -15.80 33.17 33.05
C SER A 6 -16.73 32.36 32.15
N LEU A 7 -17.17 32.97 31.04
CA LEU A 7 -17.80 32.30 29.91
C LEU A 7 -16.70 31.80 28.97
N SER A 8 -16.58 30.48 28.80
CA SER A 8 -15.73 29.87 27.78
C SER A 8 -16.56 29.64 26.51
N LEU A 9 -16.38 30.47 25.49
CA LEU A 9 -16.87 30.18 24.13
C LEU A 9 -15.99 29.08 23.51
N PHE A 10 -16.58 27.91 23.27
CA PHE A 10 -16.04 26.92 22.34
C PHE A 10 -16.23 27.45 20.91
N ALA A 11 -15.16 27.94 20.28
CA ALA A 11 -15.13 28.15 18.84
C ALA A 11 -14.78 26.82 18.17
N ILE A 12 -15.73 26.26 17.42
CA ILE A 12 -15.48 25.18 16.47
C ILE A 12 -14.62 25.77 15.36
N ALA A 13 -13.31 25.53 15.42
CA ALA A 13 -12.40 25.80 14.31
C ALA A 13 -12.65 24.75 13.22
N LEU A 14 -13.49 25.07 12.25
CA LEU A 14 -13.42 24.46 10.93
C LEU A 14 -11.99 24.69 10.40
N LEU A 15 -11.22 23.61 10.27
CA LEU A 15 -9.95 23.59 9.55
C LEU A 15 -10.22 23.81 8.05
N ALA A 16 -10.53 25.04 7.68
CA ALA A 16 -10.30 25.51 6.33
C ALA A 16 -8.79 25.74 6.20
N TRP A 17 -8.09 24.89 5.45
CA TRP A 17 -6.75 25.24 4.97
C TRP A 17 -6.87 26.62 4.31
N PRO A 18 -6.15 27.67 4.77
CA PRO A 18 -6.10 28.87 3.98
C PRO A 18 -5.44 28.49 2.66
N ALA A 19 -6.01 28.98 1.55
CA ALA A 19 -5.36 28.90 0.26
C ALA A 19 -3.99 29.58 0.38
N VAL A 20 -2.95 28.81 0.69
CA VAL A 20 -1.57 29.21 0.44
C VAL A 20 -1.55 29.42 -1.06
N ALA A 21 -1.56 30.67 -1.51
CA ALA A 21 -1.16 31.00 -2.87
C ALA A 21 0.18 30.29 -3.07
N LYS A 22 0.20 29.22 -3.90
CA LYS A 22 1.41 28.41 -4.10
C LYS A 22 2.49 29.39 -4.52
N ALA A 23 3.49 29.60 -3.67
CA ALA A 23 4.61 30.47 -4.02
C ALA A 23 5.21 29.92 -5.32
N GLN A 24 5.34 30.78 -6.33
CA GLN A 24 5.93 30.44 -7.62
C GLN A 24 7.08 31.40 -7.89
N LEU A 25 8.01 30.97 -8.73
CA LEU A 25 9.09 31.82 -9.23
C LEU A 25 8.52 32.78 -10.27
N THR A 26 8.69 34.08 -10.05
CA THR A 26 8.42 35.13 -11.05
C THR A 26 9.62 35.27 -11.98
N ALA A 27 9.45 35.92 -13.13
CA ALA A 27 10.57 36.21 -14.03
C ALA A 27 11.69 37.02 -13.33
N VAL A 28 11.33 37.89 -12.37
CA VAL A 28 12.30 38.65 -11.55
C VAL A 28 13.07 37.73 -10.61
N ASP A 29 12.39 36.75 -9.98
CA ASP A 29 13.07 35.76 -9.14
C ASP A 29 14.07 34.95 -9.98
N VAL A 30 13.64 34.44 -11.14
CA VAL A 30 14.49 33.64 -12.04
C VAL A 30 15.68 34.45 -12.53
N GLN A 31 15.47 35.72 -12.93
CA GLN A 31 16.57 36.60 -13.31
C GLN A 31 17.56 36.81 -12.15
N THR A 32 17.06 36.95 -10.92
CA THR A 32 17.91 37.10 -9.73
C THR A 32 18.76 35.87 -9.48
N ILE A 33 18.17 34.67 -9.57
CA ILE A 33 18.85 33.38 -9.42
C ILE A 33 19.97 33.23 -10.47
N ILE A 34 19.64 33.48 -11.74
CA ILE A 34 20.63 33.46 -12.84
C ILE A 34 21.74 34.47 -12.58
N ASN A 35 21.41 35.71 -12.20
CA ASN A 35 22.39 36.75 -11.99
C ASN A 35 23.43 36.39 -10.92
N GLN A 36 22.96 35.82 -9.80
CA GLN A 36 23.81 35.40 -8.71
C GLN A 36 24.73 34.23 -9.12
N ALA A 37 24.18 33.23 -9.82
CA ALA A 37 24.94 32.09 -10.32
C ALA A 37 25.98 32.52 -11.36
N VAL A 38 25.60 33.31 -12.37
CA VAL A 38 26.48 33.84 -13.42
C VAL A 38 27.64 34.63 -12.81
N THR A 39 27.37 35.48 -11.83
CA THR A 39 28.42 36.30 -11.20
C THR A 39 29.47 35.44 -10.51
N ARG A 40 29.07 34.30 -9.93
CA ARG A 40 30.04 33.33 -9.40
C ARG A 40 30.73 32.56 -10.52
N ALA A 41 29.98 32.08 -11.52
CA ALA A 41 30.49 31.30 -12.64
C ALA A 41 31.60 32.02 -13.40
N VAL A 42 31.47 33.31 -13.69
CA VAL A 42 32.51 34.12 -14.38
C VAL A 42 33.89 34.02 -13.69
N GLN A 43 33.92 33.80 -12.38
CA GLN A 43 35.16 33.74 -11.61
C GLN A 43 35.81 32.35 -11.54
N ILE A 44 35.00 31.27 -11.63
CA ILE A 44 35.47 29.90 -11.36
C ILE A 44 35.15 28.89 -12.45
N SER A 45 34.17 29.18 -13.29
CA SER A 45 33.68 28.32 -14.37
C SER A 45 33.00 29.17 -15.46
N PRO A 46 33.78 29.93 -16.26
CA PRO A 46 33.23 30.90 -17.22
C PRO A 46 32.49 30.26 -18.41
N ASN A 47 32.57 28.93 -18.56
CA ASN A 47 31.87 28.18 -19.59
C ASN A 47 30.59 27.49 -19.08
N SER A 48 30.18 27.73 -17.82
CA SER A 48 28.99 27.10 -17.27
C SER A 48 27.71 27.41 -18.05
N VAL A 49 26.85 26.41 -18.13
CA VAL A 49 25.45 26.52 -18.54
C VAL A 49 24.57 26.28 -17.31
N ILE A 50 23.63 27.19 -17.08
CA ILE A 50 22.83 27.25 -15.86
C ILE A 50 21.36 27.12 -16.23
N ALA A 51 20.62 26.20 -15.61
CA ALA A 51 19.19 26.05 -15.77
C ALA A 51 18.45 26.36 -14.46
N VAL A 52 17.25 26.91 -14.59
CA VAL A 52 16.27 27.03 -13.49
C VAL A 52 15.00 26.30 -13.91
N THR A 53 14.52 25.40 -13.06
CA THR A 53 13.25 24.69 -13.20
C THR A 53 12.29 25.12 -12.11
N ASP A 54 10.99 25.10 -12.40
CA ASP A 54 9.98 25.22 -11.36
C ASP A 54 9.77 23.89 -10.61
N ARG A 55 8.77 23.87 -9.72
CA ARG A 55 8.40 22.67 -8.97
C ARG A 55 7.92 21.53 -9.89
N GLU A 56 7.09 21.81 -10.89
CA GLU A 56 6.50 20.80 -11.79
C GLU A 56 7.46 20.35 -12.90
N GLY A 57 8.66 20.93 -12.98
CA GLY A 57 9.72 20.57 -13.90
C GLY A 57 9.69 21.38 -15.21
N ASP A 58 8.96 22.49 -15.23
CA ASP A 58 8.97 23.45 -16.32
C ASP A 58 10.27 24.26 -16.29
N VAL A 59 11.00 24.28 -17.42
CA VAL A 59 12.24 25.06 -17.53
C VAL A 59 11.92 26.54 -17.67
N LEU A 60 12.42 27.33 -16.73
CA LEU A 60 12.16 28.78 -16.62
C LEU A 60 13.28 29.65 -17.19
N ALA A 61 14.48 29.10 -17.33
CA ALA A 61 15.61 29.73 -17.99
C ALA A 61 16.68 28.69 -18.27
N VAL A 62 17.41 28.86 -19.37
CA VAL A 62 18.76 28.29 -19.53
C VAL A 62 19.69 29.42 -19.96
N TRP A 63 20.84 29.54 -19.32
CA TRP A 63 21.80 30.62 -19.54
C TRP A 63 23.19 30.07 -19.83
N SER A 64 23.82 30.55 -20.90
CA SER A 64 25.22 30.25 -21.22
C SER A 64 26.10 31.41 -20.77
N VAL A 65 26.99 31.16 -19.80
CA VAL A 65 27.88 32.18 -19.22
C VAL A 65 28.88 32.70 -20.26
N SER A 66 29.35 31.82 -21.16
CA SER A 66 30.27 32.18 -22.25
C SER A 66 29.62 33.07 -23.32
N GLY A 67 28.28 33.08 -23.39
CA GLY A 67 27.51 33.75 -24.43
C GLY A 67 27.41 32.97 -25.74
N ALA A 68 28.19 31.90 -25.91
CA ALA A 68 28.03 30.96 -27.02
C ALA A 68 26.76 30.13 -26.82
N PRO A 69 25.99 29.81 -27.89
CA PRO A 69 24.85 28.90 -27.78
C PRO A 69 25.28 27.55 -27.18
N PRO A 70 24.66 27.10 -26.07
CA PRO A 70 25.04 25.84 -25.45
C PRO A 70 24.58 24.66 -26.32
N THR A 71 25.32 23.57 -26.24
CA THR A 71 24.98 22.31 -26.89
C THR A 71 23.74 21.67 -26.23
N ALA A 72 23.07 20.78 -26.97
CA ALA A 72 21.93 20.03 -26.43
C ALA A 72 22.31 19.20 -25.19
N LEU A 73 23.57 18.72 -25.10
CA LEU A 73 24.07 17.95 -23.96
C LEU A 73 24.30 18.81 -22.72
N GLU A 74 24.81 20.03 -22.89
CA GLU A 74 24.96 20.97 -21.77
C GLU A 74 23.60 21.41 -21.24
N ILE A 75 22.63 21.67 -22.13
CA ILE A 75 21.24 21.98 -21.76
C ILE A 75 20.63 20.81 -20.97
N SER A 76 20.74 19.58 -21.49
CA SER A 76 20.14 18.44 -20.82
C SER A 76 20.80 18.14 -19.48
N SER A 77 22.12 18.31 -19.36
CA SER A 77 22.86 18.17 -18.10
C SER A 77 22.38 19.16 -17.02
N CYS A 78 22.38 20.46 -17.32
CA CYS A 78 22.01 21.46 -16.31
C CYS A 78 20.51 21.37 -15.95
N VAL A 79 19.64 21.06 -16.92
CA VAL A 79 18.21 20.82 -16.65
C VAL A 79 18.01 19.55 -15.81
N SER A 80 18.75 18.47 -16.07
CA SER A 80 18.68 17.23 -15.28
C SER A 80 19.08 17.47 -13.82
N LYS A 81 20.17 18.23 -13.58
CA LYS A 81 20.59 18.61 -12.23
C LYS A 81 19.55 19.51 -11.53
N ALA A 82 19.03 20.53 -12.21
CA ALA A 82 17.99 21.43 -11.68
C ALA A 82 16.72 20.65 -11.32
N GLY A 83 16.25 19.86 -12.27
CA GLY A 83 15.06 19.05 -12.20
C GLY A 83 15.14 17.96 -11.14
N THR A 84 16.32 17.36 -10.93
CA THR A 84 16.54 16.40 -9.83
C THR A 84 16.30 17.07 -8.49
N ALA A 85 16.88 18.25 -8.27
CA ALA A 85 16.67 18.97 -7.02
C ALA A 85 15.20 19.40 -6.83
N SER A 86 14.52 19.82 -7.92
CA SER A 86 13.06 20.05 -7.91
C SER A 86 12.28 18.78 -7.53
N TYR A 87 12.57 17.64 -8.16
CA TYR A 87 11.68 16.49 -8.09
C TYR A 87 11.87 15.67 -6.80
N LEU A 88 13.08 15.64 -6.24
CA LEU A 88 13.39 14.91 -5.01
C LEU A 88 13.08 15.71 -3.73
N SER A 89 12.77 17.01 -3.85
CA SER A 89 12.50 17.88 -2.70
C SER A 89 10.99 18.06 -2.43
N SER A 90 10.67 18.32 -1.18
CA SER A 90 9.33 18.66 -0.68
C SER A 90 9.39 19.83 0.31
N ASN A 91 8.29 20.15 0.97
CA ASN A 91 8.32 21.16 2.04
C ASN A 91 8.93 20.59 3.35
N GLN A 92 9.13 19.27 3.43
CA GLN A 92 9.62 18.55 4.60
C GLN A 92 10.94 17.80 4.36
N ASN A 93 11.52 17.90 3.17
CA ASN A 93 12.87 17.44 2.87
C ASN A 93 13.45 18.24 1.69
N ALA A 94 14.72 18.61 1.75
CA ALA A 94 15.44 19.32 0.70
C ALA A 94 16.64 18.50 0.25
N PHE A 95 16.53 17.91 -0.94
CA PHE A 95 17.54 17.02 -1.53
C PHE A 95 18.20 17.69 -2.73
N THR A 96 19.51 17.47 -2.86
CA THR A 96 20.29 17.91 -4.01
C THR A 96 20.47 16.76 -4.99
N SER A 97 20.93 17.09 -6.18
CA SER A 97 21.52 16.12 -7.11
C SER A 97 22.62 15.26 -6.45
N ARG A 98 23.48 15.84 -5.59
CA ARG A 98 24.45 15.07 -4.79
C ARG A 98 23.78 14.09 -3.82
N THR A 99 22.68 14.48 -3.19
CA THR A 99 21.86 13.56 -2.37
C THR A 99 21.41 12.37 -3.21
N ALA A 100 20.92 12.62 -4.43
CA ALA A 100 20.56 11.57 -5.38
C ALA A 100 21.77 10.66 -5.67
N GLY A 101 22.93 11.24 -6.01
CA GLY A 101 24.16 10.48 -6.21
C GLY A 101 24.52 9.58 -5.03
N PHE A 102 24.32 10.04 -3.80
CA PHE A 102 24.64 9.26 -2.60
C PHE A 102 23.77 8.01 -2.41
N ILE A 103 22.48 8.06 -2.77
CA ILE A 103 21.49 7.01 -2.46
C ILE A 103 21.21 6.03 -3.62
N ILE A 104 21.81 6.24 -4.78
CA ILE A 104 21.63 5.40 -5.98
C ILE A 104 22.79 4.43 -6.23
N GLN A 105 23.69 4.30 -5.25
CA GLN A 105 24.90 3.50 -5.35
C GLN A 105 24.63 2.01 -5.20
N GLN A 106 25.34 1.16 -5.94
CA GLN A 106 25.26 -0.30 -5.84
C GLN A 106 25.64 -0.84 -4.46
N HIS A 107 26.35 -0.03 -3.66
CA HIS A 107 26.59 -0.30 -2.25
C HIS A 107 26.29 0.97 -1.44
N PHE A 108 25.54 0.79 -0.35
CA PHE A 108 25.20 1.87 0.56
C PHE A 108 25.75 1.59 1.98
N PRO A 109 26.47 2.54 2.61
CA PRO A 109 26.88 3.82 2.04
C PRO A 109 27.97 3.68 0.96
N PRO A 110 28.10 4.65 0.04
CA PRO A 110 29.13 4.62 -0.99
C PRO A 110 30.53 4.37 -0.41
N GLY A 111 31.30 3.51 -1.08
CA GLY A 111 32.67 3.17 -0.69
C GLY A 111 32.81 1.99 0.27
N VAL A 112 31.70 1.47 0.82
CA VAL A 112 31.71 0.26 1.66
C VAL A 112 31.33 -0.95 0.81
N ARG A 113 32.16 -2.00 0.80
CA ARG A 113 31.92 -3.25 0.05
C ARG A 113 31.00 -4.20 0.80
N ASN A 114 30.40 -5.16 0.10
CA ASN A 114 29.50 -6.17 0.69
C ASN A 114 28.33 -5.58 1.51
N THR A 115 27.78 -4.45 1.06
CA THR A 115 26.54 -3.91 1.61
C THR A 115 25.45 -3.93 0.55
N ALA A 116 24.20 -3.90 1.02
CA ALA A 116 23.05 -3.79 0.14
C ALA A 116 23.13 -2.48 -0.69
N PRO A 117 22.48 -2.45 -1.86
CA PRO A 117 22.38 -1.24 -2.66
C PRO A 117 21.66 -0.12 -1.92
N GLY A 118 21.89 1.10 -2.40
CA GLY A 118 21.14 2.27 -2.00
C GLY A 118 19.65 2.13 -2.29
N PRO A 119 18.79 2.84 -1.55
CA PRO A 119 17.34 2.67 -1.63
C PRO A 119 16.75 3.00 -3.01
N LEU A 120 17.46 3.79 -3.83
CA LEU A 120 16.97 4.27 -5.12
C LEU A 120 17.90 3.92 -6.29
N VAL A 121 18.68 2.83 -6.19
CA VAL A 121 19.54 2.39 -7.30
C VAL A 121 18.74 2.32 -8.61
N GLY A 122 19.26 2.98 -9.65
CA GLY A 122 18.63 3.04 -10.96
C GLY A 122 17.52 4.09 -11.12
N VAL A 123 17.16 4.89 -10.10
CA VAL A 123 16.12 5.94 -10.22
C VAL A 123 16.46 7.00 -11.28
N GLY A 124 17.72 7.14 -11.68
CA GLY A 124 18.13 7.94 -12.85
C GLY A 124 17.30 7.63 -14.10
N LEU A 125 16.88 6.37 -14.26
CA LEU A 125 16.11 5.87 -15.38
C LEU A 125 14.59 6.07 -15.22
N SER A 126 14.13 6.69 -14.13
CA SER A 126 12.71 6.84 -13.85
C SER A 126 12.05 8.04 -14.51
N ASN A 127 12.80 9.06 -14.93
CA ASN A 127 12.25 10.28 -15.55
C ASN A 127 12.98 10.62 -16.85
N LEU A 128 13.14 9.62 -17.73
CA LEU A 128 13.77 9.86 -19.03
C LEU A 128 12.91 10.80 -19.88
N PHE A 129 13.54 11.62 -20.71
CA PHE A 129 12.87 12.49 -21.69
C PHE A 129 11.90 11.76 -22.64
N SER A 130 12.05 10.44 -22.78
CA SER A 130 11.17 9.54 -23.54
C SER A 130 9.98 8.99 -22.75
N SER A 131 9.90 9.23 -21.44
CA SER A 131 8.79 8.77 -20.58
C SER A 131 7.44 9.27 -21.09
N ASP A 132 6.44 8.38 -21.04
CA ASP A 132 5.04 8.70 -21.35
C ASP A 132 4.28 9.28 -20.14
N ILE A 133 4.90 9.34 -18.94
CA ILE A 133 4.26 9.77 -17.69
C ILE A 133 4.56 11.22 -17.37
N ASN A 134 5.81 11.54 -17.08
CA ASN A 134 6.24 12.89 -16.78
C ASN A 134 7.72 13.06 -17.17
N LYS A 135 8.16 14.30 -17.35
CA LYS A 135 9.50 14.65 -17.85
C LYS A 135 9.74 16.14 -17.67
N PHE A 136 10.99 16.56 -17.71
CA PHE A 136 11.32 17.99 -17.71
C PHE A 136 10.85 18.65 -19.00
N ARG A 137 10.20 19.81 -18.85
CA ARG A 137 9.37 20.40 -19.88
C ARG A 137 10.05 21.60 -20.49
N ALA A 138 10.16 21.60 -21.81
CA ALA A 138 10.61 22.77 -22.54
C ALA A 138 9.55 23.88 -22.43
N PRO A 139 9.94 25.18 -22.52
CA PRO A 139 9.00 26.29 -22.54
C PRO A 139 7.87 26.10 -23.56
N GLY A 140 6.64 26.40 -23.14
CA GLY A 140 5.44 26.24 -23.99
C GLY A 140 4.79 24.86 -23.93
N SER A 141 5.32 23.93 -23.12
CA SER A 141 4.66 22.65 -22.85
C SER A 141 3.31 22.83 -22.16
N VAL A 142 2.35 21.96 -22.48
CA VAL A 142 1.02 21.94 -21.87
C VAL A 142 0.74 20.54 -21.37
N ILE A 143 0.30 20.42 -20.11
CA ILE A 143 -0.22 19.17 -19.57
C ILE A 143 -1.67 19.01 -20.03
N SER A 144 -2.02 17.84 -20.55
CA SER A 144 -3.40 17.44 -20.80
C SER A 144 -3.63 16.01 -20.34
N PHE A 145 -4.87 15.69 -19.97
CA PHE A 145 -5.23 14.31 -19.65
C PHE A 145 -5.29 13.48 -20.93
N SER A 146 -4.62 12.33 -20.93
CA SER A 146 -4.73 11.29 -21.94
C SER A 146 -4.69 9.93 -21.24
N SER A 147 -4.63 8.80 -21.96
CA SER A 147 -4.36 7.50 -21.32
C SER A 147 -3.06 7.50 -20.50
N THR A 148 -2.11 8.36 -20.89
CA THR A 148 -0.89 8.66 -20.14
C THR A 148 -0.50 10.16 -20.25
N PRO A 149 -0.57 10.96 -19.17
CA PRO A 149 -0.55 12.43 -19.24
C PRO A 149 0.79 13.07 -19.68
N GLY A 150 1.87 12.31 -19.84
CA GLY A 150 3.17 12.79 -20.30
C GLY A 150 3.38 12.79 -21.81
N LEU A 151 2.48 12.19 -22.60
CA LEU A 151 2.61 12.11 -24.07
C LEU A 151 2.50 13.46 -24.78
N THR A 152 1.82 14.44 -24.19
CA THR A 152 1.53 15.75 -24.82
C THR A 152 2.51 16.87 -24.43
N ILE A 153 3.44 16.58 -23.52
CA ILE A 153 4.46 17.51 -23.05
C ILE A 153 5.65 17.51 -24.01
N VAL A 154 6.19 18.70 -24.33
CA VAL A 154 7.43 18.84 -25.12
C VAL A 154 8.63 18.61 -24.19
N PRO A 155 9.37 17.50 -24.34
CA PRO A 155 10.47 17.21 -23.42
C PRO A 155 11.70 18.07 -23.75
N VAL A 156 12.54 18.30 -22.74
CA VAL A 156 13.94 18.64 -22.98
C VAL A 156 14.68 17.36 -23.34
N PHE A 157 15.14 17.24 -24.58
CA PHE A 157 15.79 16.06 -25.12
C PHE A 157 17.00 15.64 -24.27
N GLY A 158 17.16 14.33 -24.03
CA GLY A 158 18.31 13.76 -23.33
C GLY A 158 18.32 13.95 -21.80
N THR A 159 17.27 14.53 -21.22
CA THR A 159 17.18 14.74 -19.78
C THR A 159 16.74 13.49 -19.00
N SER A 160 17.14 13.45 -17.72
CA SER A 160 16.83 12.41 -16.75
C SER A 160 17.06 12.90 -15.32
N LEU A 161 16.83 12.08 -14.30
CA LEU A 161 17.37 12.39 -12.97
C LEU A 161 18.89 12.18 -12.96
N ASP A 162 19.60 13.01 -12.20
CA ASP A 162 21.06 13.11 -12.21
C ASP A 162 21.64 13.11 -10.79
N GLY A 163 22.60 12.23 -10.54
CA GLY A 163 23.25 12.07 -9.24
C GLY A 163 24.48 12.97 -9.01
N SER A 164 24.88 13.75 -10.00
CA SER A 164 26.09 14.54 -9.92
C SER A 164 25.88 15.92 -9.31
N PRO A 165 26.85 16.46 -8.54
CA PRO A 165 26.68 17.76 -7.91
C PRO A 165 26.44 18.88 -8.93
N GLY A 166 25.77 19.95 -8.48
CA GLY A 166 25.41 21.09 -9.33
C GLY A 166 23.92 21.40 -9.38
N GLY A 167 23.06 20.52 -8.85
CA GLY A 167 21.63 20.74 -8.67
C GLY A 167 21.24 20.98 -7.22
N VAL A 168 20.65 22.14 -6.88
CA VAL A 168 20.16 22.47 -5.52
C VAL A 168 18.72 23.01 -5.56
N PRO A 169 17.88 22.73 -4.54
CA PRO A 169 16.47 23.10 -4.58
C PRO A 169 16.24 24.56 -4.18
N LEU A 170 15.18 25.17 -4.68
CA LEU A 170 14.81 26.57 -4.46
C LEU A 170 13.54 26.65 -3.61
N TYR A 171 13.59 27.47 -2.56
CA TYR A 171 12.49 27.69 -1.62
C TYR A 171 12.14 29.17 -1.55
N LYS A 172 10.85 29.49 -1.47
CA LYS A 172 10.35 30.85 -1.27
C LYS A 172 9.32 30.82 -0.15
N ASN A 173 9.58 31.59 0.90
CA ASN A 173 8.74 31.64 2.11
C ASN A 173 8.51 30.24 2.73
N GLY A 174 9.55 29.40 2.77
CA GLY A 174 9.48 28.03 3.30
C GLY A 174 8.80 27.01 2.39
N ILE A 175 8.30 27.41 1.22
CA ILE A 175 7.68 26.51 0.24
C ILE A 175 8.69 26.16 -0.84
N HIS A 176 8.79 24.88 -1.19
CA HIS A 176 9.63 24.42 -2.30
C HIS A 176 9.02 24.81 -3.65
N VAL A 177 9.75 25.62 -4.43
CA VAL A 177 9.28 26.27 -5.67
C VAL A 177 10.01 25.86 -6.95
N GLY A 178 11.10 25.09 -6.85
CA GLY A 178 11.85 24.64 -8.02
C GLY A 178 13.30 24.27 -7.72
N GLY A 179 14.17 24.37 -8.71
CA GLY A 179 15.57 23.98 -8.61
C GLY A 179 16.45 24.80 -9.55
N ILE A 180 17.73 24.93 -9.18
CA ILE A 180 18.79 25.44 -10.06
C ILE A 180 19.79 24.32 -10.32
N GLY A 181 20.24 24.20 -11.57
CA GLY A 181 21.22 23.22 -12.02
C GLY A 181 22.32 23.87 -12.84
N VAL A 182 23.56 23.43 -12.65
CA VAL A 182 24.73 23.99 -13.32
C VAL A 182 25.55 22.88 -13.98
N THR A 183 26.04 23.14 -15.18
CA THR A 183 27.02 22.30 -15.87
C THR A 183 28.14 23.17 -16.42
N GLY A 184 29.35 23.02 -15.90
CA GLY A 184 30.50 23.84 -16.29
C GLY A 184 31.83 23.08 -16.38
N ASP A 185 32.00 22.02 -15.59
CA ASP A 185 33.14 21.11 -15.71
C ASP A 185 32.91 19.96 -16.70
N GLY A 186 31.66 19.77 -17.16
CA GLY A 186 31.27 18.71 -18.09
C GLY A 186 31.23 17.31 -17.46
N VAL A 187 31.32 17.20 -16.12
CA VAL A 187 31.46 15.93 -15.41
C VAL A 187 30.37 15.73 -14.36
N PRO A 188 29.75 14.54 -14.35
CA PRO A 188 29.35 13.78 -15.52
C PRO A 188 28.25 14.52 -16.29
N GLY A 189 28.21 14.31 -17.61
CA GLY A 189 27.09 14.74 -18.45
C GLY A 189 25.85 13.84 -18.31
N PRO A 190 24.80 14.12 -19.11
CA PRO A 190 23.47 13.49 -19.00
C PRO A 190 23.50 11.98 -19.24
N LEU A 191 22.54 11.25 -18.64
CA LEU A 191 22.47 9.76 -18.69
C LEU A 191 22.52 9.16 -20.10
N VAL A 192 21.99 9.88 -21.07
CA VAL A 192 21.65 9.39 -22.40
C VAL A 192 22.87 9.33 -23.35
N PHE A 193 24.03 9.87 -22.95
CA PHE A 193 25.19 10.05 -23.83
C PHE A 193 26.55 9.84 -23.16
N ARG A 194 26.60 9.04 -22.10
CA ARG A 194 27.79 8.90 -21.23
C ARG A 194 28.45 7.52 -21.33
N SER A 195 29.77 7.54 -21.41
CA SER A 195 30.67 6.36 -21.52
C SER A 195 31.23 5.90 -20.16
N GLN A 196 30.69 6.36 -19.05
CA GLN A 196 31.12 6.04 -17.68
C GLN A 196 29.95 5.41 -16.89
N ASN A 197 30.12 5.03 -15.63
CA ASN A 197 29.01 4.59 -14.76
C ASN A 197 28.29 5.80 -14.12
N PRO A 198 26.96 6.00 -14.28
CA PRO A 198 26.28 7.27 -13.92
C PRO A 198 26.09 7.45 -12.46
N PHE A 199 26.23 6.34 -11.76
CA PHE A 199 25.94 6.22 -10.38
C PHE A 199 27.26 6.21 -9.63
N THR A 200 28.23 7.03 -10.03
CA THR A 200 29.47 7.22 -9.26
C THR A 200 29.26 8.41 -8.33
N PHE A 201 29.27 8.15 -7.02
CA PHE A 201 29.17 9.23 -6.05
C PHE A 201 30.42 10.10 -6.05
N ILE A 202 30.24 11.42 -6.16
CA ILE A 202 31.30 12.42 -6.04
C ILE A 202 31.24 12.96 -4.60
N PRO A 203 32.22 12.65 -3.71
CA PRO A 203 32.15 13.01 -2.29
C PRO A 203 32.72 14.40 -1.98
N ASP A 204 33.53 14.95 -2.89
CA ASP A 204 34.35 16.14 -2.64
C ASP A 204 33.71 17.42 -3.21
N TYR A 205 34.46 18.52 -3.05
CA TYR A 205 34.16 19.82 -3.66
C TYR A 205 33.87 19.70 -5.15
N ASP A 206 32.90 20.49 -5.60
CA ASP A 206 32.46 20.54 -6.98
C ASP A 206 32.14 21.98 -7.40
N VAL A 207 32.61 22.37 -8.58
CA VAL A 207 32.51 23.75 -9.08
C VAL A 207 31.08 24.09 -9.52
N ASP A 208 30.36 23.13 -10.10
CA ASP A 208 28.96 23.32 -10.49
C ASP A 208 28.08 23.50 -9.26
N GLU A 209 28.33 22.71 -8.20
CA GLU A 209 27.64 22.86 -6.91
C GLU A 209 27.87 24.24 -6.30
N GLU A 210 29.09 24.78 -6.37
CA GLU A 210 29.39 26.11 -5.85
C GLU A 210 28.62 27.21 -6.60
N VAL A 211 28.60 27.14 -7.94
CA VAL A 211 27.84 28.09 -8.77
C VAL A 211 26.35 27.99 -8.48
N ALA A 212 25.81 26.78 -8.33
CA ALA A 212 24.41 26.55 -8.00
C ALA A 212 24.03 27.15 -6.64
N LEU A 213 24.89 26.96 -5.62
CA LEU A 213 24.72 27.54 -4.28
C LEU A 213 24.75 29.07 -4.28
N ALA A 214 25.52 29.70 -5.18
CA ALA A 214 25.48 31.14 -5.35
C ALA A 214 24.08 31.60 -5.83
N GLY A 215 23.53 30.93 -6.85
CA GLY A 215 22.17 31.17 -7.37
C GLY A 215 21.03 30.89 -6.38
N GLN A 216 21.27 30.02 -5.40
CA GLN A 216 20.30 29.72 -4.33
C GLN A 216 20.18 30.85 -3.28
N THR A 217 20.95 31.94 -3.39
CA THR A 217 20.99 32.99 -2.37
C THR A 217 19.66 33.76 -2.29
N GLY A 218 18.99 33.65 -1.13
CA GLY A 218 17.63 34.18 -0.93
C GLY A 218 16.53 33.16 -1.25
N PHE A 219 16.89 31.98 -1.73
CA PHE A 219 15.99 30.88 -2.07
C PHE A 219 16.39 29.55 -1.40
N ARG A 220 17.09 29.61 -0.26
CA ARG A 220 17.61 28.42 0.43
C ARG A 220 16.50 27.69 1.19
N PRO A 221 16.53 26.35 1.25
CA PRO A 221 15.71 25.61 2.21
C PRO A 221 16.05 26.00 3.65
N ASP A 222 15.12 25.74 4.55
CA ASP A 222 15.44 25.73 5.98
C ASP A 222 16.46 24.61 6.27
N ARG A 223 17.46 24.91 7.11
CA ARG A 223 18.49 23.93 7.47
C ARG A 223 17.92 22.71 8.21
N SER A 224 16.76 22.82 8.84
CA SER A 224 16.09 21.71 9.52
C SER A 224 15.54 20.65 8.58
N ILE A 225 15.40 20.94 7.27
CA ILE A 225 14.86 19.99 6.28
C ILE A 225 15.91 19.49 5.29
N THR A 226 17.17 19.91 5.41
CA THR A 226 18.24 19.49 4.48
C THR A 226 18.60 18.01 4.67
N ALA A 227 19.08 17.38 3.58
CA ALA A 227 19.32 15.94 3.51
C ALA A 227 20.25 15.39 4.62
N ASP A 228 21.17 16.19 5.14
CA ASP A 228 22.07 15.84 6.25
C ASP A 228 21.35 15.64 7.61
N ASN A 229 20.04 15.93 7.67
CA ASN A 229 19.17 15.59 8.80
C ASN A 229 18.28 14.36 8.54
N VAL A 230 18.38 13.74 7.35
CA VAL A 230 17.66 12.51 7.00
C VAL A 230 18.62 11.33 7.15
N TYR A 231 18.15 10.25 7.78
CA TYR A 231 18.98 9.09 8.09
C TYR A 231 18.39 7.82 7.46
N ILE A 232 19.21 7.08 6.74
CA ILE A 232 18.86 5.75 6.22
C ILE A 232 19.79 4.74 6.87
N ASN A 233 19.23 3.76 7.58
CA ASN A 233 19.99 2.78 8.37
C ASN A 233 21.02 3.43 9.32
N GLY A 234 20.67 4.60 9.89
CA GLY A 234 21.55 5.37 10.77
C GLY A 234 22.62 6.21 10.07
N ILE A 235 22.62 6.26 8.73
CA ILE A 235 23.57 7.05 7.94
C ILE A 235 22.89 8.33 7.45
N ALA A 236 23.45 9.48 7.82
CA ALA A 236 23.00 10.77 7.32
C ALA A 236 23.23 10.89 5.80
N LEU A 237 22.26 11.46 5.07
CA LEU A 237 22.40 11.64 3.63
C LEU A 237 23.35 12.81 3.31
N ALA A 238 24.02 12.74 2.16
CA ALA A 238 24.80 13.85 1.65
C ALA A 238 23.90 15.00 1.18
N TYR A 239 24.24 16.25 1.50
CA TYR A 239 23.55 17.45 1.01
C TYR A 239 24.43 18.27 0.05
N VAL A 240 25.32 19.12 0.57
CA VAL A 240 26.34 19.85 -0.21
C VAL A 240 27.71 19.80 0.47
N ARG A 241 28.77 20.06 -0.29
CA ARG A 241 30.16 20.15 0.18
C ARG A 241 30.82 21.47 -0.18
N SER A 242 30.42 22.08 -1.29
CA SER A 242 30.96 23.35 -1.74
C SER A 242 30.50 24.54 -0.88
N PRO A 243 31.34 25.58 -0.73
CA PRO A 243 31.00 26.75 0.08
C PRO A 243 29.97 27.63 -0.62
N THR A 244 29.12 28.32 0.15
CA THR A 244 28.25 29.36 -0.41
C THR A 244 28.98 30.69 -0.45
N ARG A 245 29.22 31.25 -1.65
CA ARG A 245 29.90 32.55 -1.81
C ARG A 245 29.08 33.46 -2.70
N SER A 246 28.63 34.59 -2.15
CA SER A 246 28.10 35.70 -2.93
C SER A 246 29.25 36.63 -3.31
N VAL A 247 29.28 37.03 -4.58
CA VAL A 247 30.31 37.90 -5.14
C VAL A 247 29.64 39.00 -5.94
N ALA A 248 30.15 40.22 -5.83
CA ALA A 248 29.75 41.32 -6.69
C ALA A 248 30.46 41.19 -8.05
N GLY A 249 29.77 41.47 -9.15
CA GLY A 249 30.34 41.41 -10.49
C GLY A 249 29.35 41.78 -11.57
N MET A 250 29.83 41.83 -12.82
CA MET A 250 29.01 42.12 -13.99
C MET A 250 28.41 40.84 -14.57
N LEU A 251 27.16 40.93 -15.01
CA LEU A 251 26.52 39.86 -15.78
C LEU A 251 27.23 39.66 -17.12
N GLN A 252 27.44 38.40 -17.47
CA GLN A 252 27.98 37.97 -18.76
C GLN A 252 27.12 36.85 -19.33
N GLY A 253 27.25 36.63 -20.63
CA GLY A 253 26.57 35.56 -21.33
C GLY A 253 25.20 35.95 -21.88
N ALA A 254 24.44 34.93 -22.28
CA ALA A 254 23.13 35.10 -22.88
C ALA A 254 22.20 33.91 -22.57
N ALA A 255 20.89 34.14 -22.65
CA ALA A 255 19.91 33.07 -22.58
C ALA A 255 20.07 32.12 -23.78
N ALA A 256 19.92 30.82 -23.52
CA ALA A 256 19.98 29.81 -24.57
C ALA A 256 18.77 29.96 -25.52
N PRO A 257 18.95 29.76 -26.84
CA PRO A 257 17.84 29.79 -27.79
C PRO A 257 16.71 28.83 -27.38
N GLY A 258 15.48 29.33 -27.33
CA GLY A 258 14.30 28.54 -26.92
C GLY A 258 14.06 28.46 -25.40
N PHE A 259 14.97 28.99 -24.58
CA PHE A 259 14.88 28.97 -23.11
C PHE A 259 15.07 30.37 -22.51
N PRO A 260 14.17 31.32 -22.83
CA PRO A 260 14.23 32.67 -22.28
C PRO A 260 14.03 32.66 -20.75
N VAL A 261 14.44 33.73 -20.08
CA VAL A 261 14.08 33.95 -18.68
C VAL A 261 12.58 34.26 -18.59
N GLN A 262 11.84 33.42 -17.87
CA GLN A 262 10.40 33.55 -17.67
C GLN A 262 9.98 33.19 -16.24
N GLY A 263 8.78 33.59 -15.84
CA GLY A 263 8.17 33.11 -14.60
C GLY A 263 7.59 31.70 -14.77
N ALA A 264 7.30 31.03 -13.66
CA ALA A 264 6.62 29.76 -13.68
C ALA A 264 5.24 29.89 -14.35
N PRO A 265 4.85 28.93 -15.21
CA PRO A 265 3.52 28.92 -15.79
C PRO A 265 2.44 28.77 -14.69
N PRO A 266 1.19 29.16 -14.95
CA PRO A 266 0.09 28.90 -14.03
C PRO A 266 0.03 27.39 -13.69
N PRO A 267 -0.15 27.02 -12.42
CA PRO A 267 -0.24 25.61 -12.04
C PRO A 267 -1.39 24.92 -12.76
N PHE A 268 -1.16 23.69 -13.23
CA PHE A 268 -2.23 22.88 -13.78
C PHE A 268 -3.26 22.55 -12.67
N PRO A 269 -4.58 22.76 -12.91
CA PRO A 269 -5.61 22.62 -11.89
C PRO A 269 -6.04 21.15 -11.71
N TYR A 270 -5.16 20.33 -11.14
CA TYR A 270 -5.49 18.93 -10.83
C TYR A 270 -6.71 18.83 -9.90
N PRO A 271 -7.70 17.96 -10.19
CA PRO A 271 -8.84 17.73 -9.31
C PRO A 271 -8.39 17.27 -7.92
N ILE A 272 -9.09 17.72 -6.88
CA ILE A 272 -8.85 17.29 -5.50
C ILE A 272 -9.89 16.23 -5.12
N ALA A 273 -9.43 15.15 -4.51
CA ALA A 273 -10.26 14.05 -4.02
C ALA A 273 -9.79 13.59 -2.64
N THR A 274 -10.63 12.83 -1.94
CA THR A 274 -10.31 12.20 -0.66
C THR A 274 -10.40 10.69 -0.79
N PHE A 275 -9.31 10.01 -0.45
CA PHE A 275 -9.21 8.55 -0.42
C PHE A 275 -8.57 8.12 0.90
N GLY A 276 -9.12 7.10 1.58
CA GLY A 276 -8.58 6.62 2.85
C GLY A 276 -8.50 7.68 3.95
N GLY A 277 -9.37 8.69 3.89
CA GLY A 277 -9.33 9.86 4.77
C GLY A 277 -8.23 10.88 4.47
N VAL A 278 -7.45 10.69 3.41
CA VAL A 278 -6.40 11.61 2.95
C VAL A 278 -6.90 12.43 1.77
N GLN A 279 -6.75 13.75 1.84
CA GLN A 279 -6.99 14.63 0.71
C GLN A 279 -5.76 14.67 -0.21
N GLY A 280 -5.96 14.62 -1.53
CA GLY A 280 -4.88 14.63 -2.50
C GLY A 280 -5.33 15.03 -3.91
N GLN A 281 -4.38 15.02 -4.84
CA GLN A 281 -4.58 15.39 -6.24
C GLN A 281 -4.79 14.16 -7.12
N ILE A 282 -5.80 14.21 -7.99
CA ILE A 282 -5.96 13.27 -9.11
C ILE A 282 -5.02 13.71 -10.23
N ARG A 283 -3.89 13.01 -10.35
CA ARG A 283 -2.85 13.26 -11.36
C ARG A 283 -3.15 12.54 -12.67
N GLN A 284 -3.95 11.49 -12.61
CA GLN A 284 -4.55 10.80 -13.75
C GLN A 284 -5.99 10.41 -13.39
N PRO A 285 -7.00 10.65 -14.27
CA PRO A 285 -8.39 10.34 -13.97
C PRO A 285 -8.60 8.88 -13.60
N ILE A 286 -9.55 8.63 -12.69
CA ILE A 286 -9.96 7.29 -12.30
C ILE A 286 -10.94 6.76 -13.34
N ILE A 287 -10.53 5.72 -14.08
CA ILE A 287 -11.30 5.15 -15.18
C ILE A 287 -11.35 3.62 -15.08
N SER A 288 -12.34 3.01 -15.73
CA SER A 288 -12.32 1.57 -16.01
C SER A 288 -11.24 1.25 -17.05
N ASP A 289 -10.79 0.00 -17.07
CA ASP A 289 -9.93 -0.49 -18.15
C ASP A 289 -10.57 -0.20 -19.51
N PRO A 290 -9.90 0.56 -20.41
CA PRO A 290 -10.46 0.91 -21.71
C PRO A 290 -10.55 -0.29 -22.66
N ILE A 291 -9.83 -1.39 -22.38
CA ILE A 291 -9.98 -2.63 -23.15
C ILE A 291 -11.24 -3.34 -22.65
N SER A 292 -12.15 -3.70 -23.56
CA SER A 292 -13.43 -4.33 -23.19
C SER A 292 -13.37 -5.86 -23.13
N THR A 293 -12.45 -6.49 -23.84
CA THR A 293 -12.35 -7.96 -23.93
C THR A 293 -11.86 -8.56 -22.62
N PRO A 294 -12.58 -9.50 -21.98
CA PRO A 294 -12.14 -10.17 -20.76
C PRO A 294 -10.76 -10.82 -20.87
N ILE A 295 -10.05 -10.93 -19.75
CA ILE A 295 -8.76 -11.64 -19.66
C ILE A 295 -9.06 -13.09 -19.25
N ASN A 296 -8.99 -14.03 -20.19
CA ASN A 296 -9.30 -15.45 -19.95
C ASN A 296 -10.65 -15.67 -19.23
N GLY A 297 -11.68 -14.93 -19.66
CA GLY A 297 -13.02 -14.97 -19.06
C GLY A 297 -13.20 -14.14 -17.79
N GLN A 298 -12.13 -13.59 -17.22
CA GLN A 298 -12.22 -12.66 -16.08
C GLN A 298 -12.49 -11.24 -16.56
N GLN A 299 -13.41 -10.55 -15.88
CA GLN A 299 -13.65 -9.12 -16.09
C GLN A 299 -12.35 -8.34 -15.85
N ARG A 300 -12.23 -7.16 -16.46
CA ARG A 300 -11.14 -6.21 -16.21
C ARG A 300 -11.46 -5.30 -15.02
N LEU A 301 -10.52 -4.43 -14.62
CA LEU A 301 -10.72 -3.49 -13.53
C LEU A 301 -11.74 -2.41 -13.92
N THR A 302 -12.69 -2.15 -13.04
CA THR A 302 -13.64 -1.03 -13.16
C THR A 302 -13.13 0.22 -12.46
N ALA A 303 -13.65 1.40 -12.81
CA ALA A 303 -13.30 2.65 -12.13
C ALA A 303 -13.56 2.59 -10.60
N ALA A 304 -14.61 1.89 -10.17
CA ALA A 304 -14.93 1.72 -8.76
C ALA A 304 -13.89 0.85 -8.03
N GLU A 305 -13.38 -0.19 -8.69
CA GLU A 305 -12.32 -1.04 -8.14
C GLU A 305 -10.98 -0.30 -8.11
N VAL A 306 -10.67 0.48 -9.14
CA VAL A 306 -9.49 1.36 -9.14
C VAL A 306 -9.57 2.37 -7.98
N ALA A 307 -10.74 2.95 -7.75
CA ALA A 307 -10.99 3.82 -6.60
C ALA A 307 -10.82 3.07 -5.26
N SER A 308 -11.28 1.82 -5.15
CA SER A 308 -11.09 0.97 -3.95
C SER A 308 -9.61 0.69 -3.65
N ILE A 309 -8.85 0.30 -4.67
CA ILE A 309 -7.40 0.04 -4.58
C ILE A 309 -6.67 1.29 -4.06
N ILE A 310 -6.97 2.46 -4.65
CA ILE A 310 -6.40 3.73 -4.22
C ILE A 310 -6.84 4.08 -2.79
N ASN A 311 -8.09 3.80 -2.44
CA ASN A 311 -8.64 4.06 -1.10
C ASN A 311 -7.88 3.30 -0.01
N PHE A 312 -7.67 2.00 -0.18
CA PHE A 312 -6.94 1.18 0.81
C PHE A 312 -5.47 1.58 0.93
N ALA A 313 -4.81 1.87 -0.20
CA ALA A 313 -3.44 2.37 -0.19
C ALA A 313 -3.35 3.74 0.50
N ALA A 314 -4.24 4.68 0.18
CA ALA A 314 -4.24 6.00 0.81
C ALA A 314 -4.52 5.95 2.32
N ASP A 315 -5.39 5.04 2.77
CA ASP A 315 -5.65 4.84 4.20
C ASP A 315 -4.38 4.35 4.92
N ARG A 316 -3.64 3.41 4.31
CA ARG A 316 -2.35 2.98 4.84
C ARG A 316 -1.32 4.09 4.84
N ALA A 317 -1.24 4.89 3.77
CA ALA A 317 -0.31 6.01 3.70
C ALA A 317 -0.55 7.03 4.84
N ARG A 318 -1.81 7.27 5.18
CA ARG A 318 -2.23 8.17 6.27
C ARG A 318 -1.63 7.83 7.62
N THR A 319 -1.43 6.54 7.91
CA THR A 319 -0.90 6.07 9.20
C THR A 319 0.57 5.69 9.14
N THR A 320 1.12 5.50 7.93
CA THR A 320 2.50 5.07 7.76
C THR A 320 3.44 6.25 7.94
N ARG A 321 4.39 6.15 8.86
CA ARG A 321 5.43 7.14 9.10
C ARG A 321 6.36 7.27 7.88
N ALA A 322 6.58 8.51 7.45
CA ALA A 322 7.51 8.86 6.39
C ALA A 322 8.94 8.38 6.69
N GLY A 323 9.65 7.93 5.66
CA GLY A 323 11.07 7.57 5.77
C GLY A 323 12.00 8.78 5.67
N ILE A 324 11.64 9.79 4.88
CA ILE A 324 12.52 10.93 4.56
C ILE A 324 12.03 12.30 5.04
N ARG A 325 10.82 12.40 5.59
CA ARG A 325 10.24 13.70 5.96
C ARG A 325 10.64 14.16 7.35
N LEU A 326 10.74 15.48 7.50
CA LEU A 326 11.11 16.18 8.72
C LEU A 326 10.01 17.19 9.15
N PRO A 327 9.70 17.30 10.46
CA PRO A 327 10.24 16.51 11.56
C PRO A 327 9.87 15.02 11.43
N VAL A 328 10.70 14.17 12.03
CA VAL A 328 10.50 12.74 12.07
C VAL A 328 9.16 12.39 12.74
N GLY A 329 8.46 11.37 12.23
CA GLY A 329 7.24 10.85 12.83
C GLY A 329 5.96 11.28 12.12
N ILE A 330 6.05 12.13 11.10
CA ILE A 330 4.88 12.52 10.33
C ILE A 330 4.48 11.45 9.31
N PRO A 331 3.19 11.40 8.90
CA PRO A 331 2.73 10.51 7.85
C PRO A 331 3.50 10.68 6.55
N MET A 332 3.64 9.59 5.82
CA MET A 332 4.21 9.58 4.49
C MET A 332 3.26 10.22 3.48
N GLU A 333 3.84 10.74 2.42
CA GLU A 333 3.14 11.19 1.24
C GLU A 333 3.65 10.42 0.02
N VAL A 334 2.71 9.98 -0.82
CA VAL A 334 2.97 9.07 -1.94
C VAL A 334 2.18 9.45 -3.18
N PHE A 335 2.69 9.00 -4.32
CA PHE A 335 1.88 8.69 -5.49
C PHE A 335 1.40 7.24 -5.40
N ILE A 336 0.13 7.05 -5.68
CA ILE A 336 -0.56 5.75 -5.76
C ILE A 336 -1.13 5.64 -7.17
N THR A 337 -0.72 4.63 -7.91
CA THR A 337 -1.13 4.41 -9.29
C THR A 337 -1.66 3.00 -9.50
N VAL A 338 -2.57 2.85 -10.44
CA VAL A 338 -3.16 1.56 -10.81
C VAL A 338 -3.05 1.40 -12.32
N GLU A 339 -2.50 0.28 -12.74
CA GLU A 339 -2.24 -0.03 -14.15
C GLU A 339 -3.04 -1.27 -14.55
N ASN A 340 -3.58 -1.28 -15.76
CA ASN A 340 -4.24 -2.48 -16.28
C ASN A 340 -3.23 -3.55 -16.69
N ASN A 341 -3.70 -4.80 -16.83
CA ASN A 341 -3.00 -5.81 -17.60
C ASN A 341 -3.61 -5.88 -19.01
N PRO A 342 -2.92 -5.41 -20.07
CA PRO A 342 -3.44 -5.53 -21.44
C PRO A 342 -3.66 -6.98 -21.88
N ASN A 343 -2.94 -7.94 -21.26
CA ASN A 343 -2.83 -9.34 -21.69
C ASN A 343 -2.34 -9.49 -23.15
N ASN A 344 -1.53 -8.52 -23.59
CA ASN A 344 -0.86 -8.52 -24.89
C ASN A 344 0.45 -7.74 -24.75
N PRO A 345 1.62 -8.37 -24.94
CA PRO A 345 2.92 -7.71 -24.77
C PRO A 345 3.17 -6.60 -25.80
N ALA A 346 2.39 -6.51 -26.88
CA ALA A 346 2.49 -5.43 -27.87
C ALA A 346 1.65 -4.19 -27.51
N VAL A 347 0.92 -4.21 -26.39
CA VAL A 347 0.04 -3.11 -25.96
C VAL A 347 0.53 -2.53 -24.65
N ASN A 348 0.64 -1.20 -24.60
CA ASN A 348 1.09 -0.50 -23.40
C ASN A 348 0.08 -0.62 -22.26
N PRO A 349 0.52 -0.93 -21.03
CA PRO A 349 -0.33 -0.79 -19.86
C PRO A 349 -0.79 0.65 -19.67
N THR A 350 -2.11 0.81 -19.56
CA THR A 350 -2.78 2.09 -19.31
C THR A 350 -2.79 2.39 -17.82
N VAL A 351 -2.52 3.64 -17.46
CA VAL A 351 -2.70 4.13 -16.09
C VAL A 351 -4.19 4.42 -15.89
N LEU A 352 -4.86 3.57 -15.11
CA LEU A 352 -6.29 3.66 -14.82
C LEU A 352 -6.62 4.70 -13.74
N GLY A 353 -5.61 5.16 -13.00
CA GLY A 353 -5.75 6.21 -12.01
C GLY A 353 -4.41 6.55 -11.36
N ALA A 354 -4.22 7.81 -11.00
CA ALA A 354 -3.07 8.25 -10.21
C ALA A 354 -3.50 9.29 -9.18
N PHE A 355 -3.25 8.99 -7.92
CA PHE A 355 -3.56 9.84 -6.78
C PHE A 355 -2.27 10.23 -6.06
N ARG A 356 -2.10 11.52 -5.81
CA ARG A 356 -0.96 12.07 -5.06
C ARG A 356 -1.46 12.59 -3.73
N THR A 357 -0.97 12.03 -2.63
CA THR A 357 -1.24 12.56 -1.30
C THR A 357 -0.36 13.79 -1.03
N GLY A 358 -0.92 14.78 -0.32
CA GLY A 358 -0.20 15.97 0.16
C GLY A 358 0.75 16.58 -0.87
N GLU A 359 2.01 16.76 -0.47
CA GLU A 359 3.07 17.23 -1.36
C GLU A 359 4.12 16.16 -1.73
N ALA A 360 3.70 14.90 -1.89
CA ALA A 360 4.60 13.80 -2.30
C ALA A 360 5.60 14.22 -3.39
N THR A 361 6.84 13.77 -3.28
CA THR A 361 7.95 14.12 -4.19
C THR A 361 7.57 13.83 -5.65
N LEU A 362 7.94 14.71 -6.59
CA LEU A 362 7.42 14.62 -7.97
C LEU A 362 8.08 13.54 -8.83
N PHE A 363 9.30 13.13 -8.49
CA PHE A 363 9.91 11.95 -9.14
C PHE A 363 9.07 10.69 -8.93
N SER A 364 8.32 10.63 -7.82
CA SER A 364 7.51 9.49 -7.45
C SER A 364 6.35 9.23 -8.40
N TRP A 365 5.98 10.18 -9.27
CA TRP A 365 4.93 9.97 -10.24
C TRP A 365 5.31 8.92 -11.28
N ASP A 366 6.43 9.12 -11.99
CA ASP A 366 6.91 8.14 -12.97
C ASP A 366 7.27 6.83 -12.29
N VAL A 367 7.91 6.89 -11.11
CA VAL A 367 8.34 5.71 -10.37
C VAL A 367 7.16 4.86 -9.94
N ALA A 368 6.08 5.44 -9.41
CA ALA A 368 4.89 4.67 -9.05
C ALA A 368 4.36 3.90 -10.26
N VAL A 369 4.28 4.55 -11.43
CA VAL A 369 3.83 3.87 -12.65
C VAL A 369 4.82 2.82 -13.14
N GLN A 370 6.14 3.08 -13.07
CA GLN A 370 7.15 2.06 -13.35
C GLN A 370 6.97 0.85 -12.43
N LYS A 371 6.68 1.06 -11.14
CA LYS A 371 6.48 -0.03 -10.19
C LYS A 371 5.28 -0.90 -10.56
N GLY A 372 4.14 -0.28 -10.86
CA GLY A 372 2.95 -1.00 -11.31
C GLY A 372 3.17 -1.75 -12.62
N ARG A 373 3.75 -1.10 -13.63
CA ARG A 373 4.09 -1.73 -14.92
C ARG A 373 5.08 -2.88 -14.77
N THR A 374 6.09 -2.72 -13.91
CA THR A 374 7.04 -3.80 -13.59
C THR A 374 6.32 -4.99 -12.96
N ALA A 375 5.43 -4.75 -11.99
CA ALA A 375 4.66 -5.82 -11.36
C ALA A 375 3.77 -6.57 -12.36
N VAL A 376 3.10 -5.88 -13.30
CA VAL A 376 2.35 -6.53 -14.40
C VAL A 376 3.29 -7.32 -15.31
N GLY A 377 4.39 -6.71 -15.76
CA GLY A 377 5.25 -7.25 -16.81
C GLY A 377 6.08 -8.47 -16.39
N PHE A 378 6.34 -8.63 -15.09
CA PHE A 378 7.12 -9.75 -14.53
C PHE A 378 6.25 -10.81 -13.83
N SER A 379 4.95 -10.57 -13.69
CA SER A 379 4.02 -11.53 -13.10
C SER A 379 3.25 -12.32 -14.14
N ASN A 380 2.81 -13.52 -13.76
CA ASN A 380 1.88 -14.34 -14.54
C ASN A 380 1.01 -15.20 -13.60
N ASN A 381 0.16 -16.07 -14.15
CA ASN A 381 -0.77 -16.90 -13.34
C ASN A 381 -0.11 -18.05 -12.56
N SER A 382 1.21 -18.22 -12.67
CA SER A 382 2.00 -19.24 -11.96
C SER A 382 3.08 -18.64 -11.07
N LEU A 383 3.40 -17.35 -11.23
CA LEU A 383 4.39 -16.64 -10.43
C LEU A 383 4.04 -15.14 -10.36
N ALA A 384 3.68 -14.69 -9.17
CA ALA A 384 3.40 -13.29 -8.83
C ALA A 384 4.67 -12.66 -8.24
N MET A 385 5.20 -11.65 -8.92
CA MET A 385 6.39 -10.90 -8.51
C MET A 385 6.02 -9.47 -8.14
N SER A 386 6.43 -9.05 -6.95
CA SER A 386 6.48 -7.61 -6.65
C SER A 386 7.74 -6.99 -7.26
N THR A 387 7.79 -5.66 -7.30
CA THR A 387 9.01 -4.97 -7.73
C THR A 387 10.21 -5.25 -6.83
N ARG A 388 9.97 -5.59 -5.55
CA ARG A 388 11.02 -6.07 -4.65
C ARG A 388 11.62 -7.39 -5.13
N THR A 389 10.78 -8.31 -5.58
CA THR A 389 11.25 -9.57 -6.17
C THR A 389 12.12 -9.32 -7.40
N VAL A 390 11.65 -8.45 -8.30
CA VAL A 390 12.37 -8.10 -9.52
C VAL A 390 13.72 -7.47 -9.18
N GLY A 391 13.74 -6.55 -8.22
CA GLY A 391 14.96 -5.93 -7.71
C GLY A 391 15.97 -6.91 -7.13
N PHE A 392 15.49 -7.81 -6.28
CA PHE A 392 16.32 -8.86 -5.68
C PHE A 392 17.01 -9.74 -6.73
N LEU A 393 16.37 -9.98 -7.87
CA LEU A 393 16.91 -10.73 -9.00
C LEU A 393 17.71 -9.87 -9.99
N ALA A 394 17.63 -8.55 -9.89
CA ALA A 394 18.31 -7.58 -10.74
C ALA A 394 19.66 -7.12 -10.19
N GLU A 395 20.06 -7.61 -9.03
CA GLU A 395 21.31 -7.19 -8.40
C GLU A 395 22.55 -7.55 -9.21
N THR A 396 23.55 -6.66 -9.16
CA THR A 396 24.89 -6.86 -9.75
C THR A 396 25.61 -8.09 -9.16
N LYS A 397 25.20 -8.52 -7.96
CA LYS A 397 25.69 -9.67 -7.21
C LYS A 397 24.54 -10.41 -6.55
N TYR A 398 24.48 -11.72 -6.71
CA TYR A 398 23.40 -12.54 -6.17
C TYR A 398 23.91 -13.70 -5.29
N PRO A 399 23.34 -13.97 -4.10
CA PRO A 399 22.31 -13.18 -3.45
C PRO A 399 22.85 -11.78 -3.04
N PRO A 400 21.97 -10.79 -2.87
CA PRO A 400 22.37 -9.40 -2.67
C PRO A 400 23.31 -9.22 -1.46
N GLY A 401 24.32 -8.35 -1.60
CA GLY A 401 25.21 -7.94 -0.51
C GLY A 401 26.49 -8.76 -0.33
N LEU A 402 26.80 -9.70 -1.24
CA LEU A 402 28.04 -10.48 -1.21
C LEU A 402 28.82 -10.33 -2.54
N ASP A 403 30.03 -9.77 -2.50
CA ASP A 403 30.87 -9.48 -3.67
C ASP A 403 31.60 -10.74 -4.23
N VAL A 404 31.00 -11.92 -4.12
CA VAL A 404 31.64 -13.21 -4.44
C VAL A 404 30.88 -14.07 -5.45
N GLN A 405 29.73 -13.61 -5.95
CA GLN A 405 28.90 -14.36 -6.89
C GLN A 405 28.62 -13.60 -8.19
N ASP A 406 28.06 -14.32 -9.16
CA ASP A 406 27.58 -13.79 -10.43
C ASP A 406 26.35 -12.87 -10.24
N PRO A 407 26.03 -12.00 -11.21
CA PRO A 407 24.82 -11.18 -11.15
C PRO A 407 23.53 -12.01 -11.14
N GLY A 408 22.47 -11.42 -10.60
CA GLY A 408 21.14 -12.01 -10.68
C GLY A 408 20.64 -12.09 -12.13
N PRO A 409 19.65 -12.95 -12.42
CA PRO A 409 19.20 -13.22 -13.79
C PRO A 409 18.58 -11.99 -14.48
N TYR A 410 18.11 -11.02 -13.70
CA TYR A 410 17.50 -9.77 -14.20
C TYR A 410 18.48 -8.60 -14.22
N PHE A 411 19.75 -8.81 -13.88
CA PHE A 411 20.75 -7.76 -13.92
C PHE A 411 20.86 -7.15 -15.33
N GLY A 412 20.74 -5.82 -15.42
CA GLY A 412 20.78 -5.07 -16.68
C GLY A 412 19.44 -4.98 -17.44
N LEU A 413 18.36 -5.61 -16.94
CA LEU A 413 17.03 -5.47 -17.55
C LEU A 413 16.45 -4.07 -17.36
N GLN A 414 16.80 -3.38 -16.28
CA GLN A 414 16.35 -2.01 -16.05
C GLN A 414 16.81 -1.09 -17.17
N GLU A 415 18.09 -1.14 -17.50
CA GLU A 415 18.70 -0.39 -18.60
C GLU A 415 18.12 -0.82 -19.94
N GLN A 416 17.97 -2.13 -20.16
CA GLN A 416 17.38 -2.67 -21.39
C GLN A 416 16.00 -2.11 -21.67
N PHE A 417 15.08 -2.20 -20.71
CA PHE A 417 13.71 -1.72 -20.87
C PHE A 417 13.59 -0.19 -20.82
N SER A 418 14.64 0.51 -20.39
CA SER A 418 14.78 1.96 -20.52
C SER A 418 15.38 2.41 -21.85
N GLY A 419 15.61 1.49 -22.80
CA GLY A 419 16.11 1.80 -24.15
C GLY A 419 17.64 1.89 -24.25
N PHE A 420 18.37 1.21 -23.36
CA PHE A 420 19.82 1.13 -23.38
C PHE A 420 20.30 -0.30 -23.70
N ASN A 421 21.45 -0.40 -24.37
CA ASN A 421 22.04 -1.68 -24.71
C ASN A 421 22.61 -2.38 -23.46
N ARG A 422 21.93 -3.44 -23.01
CA ARG A 422 22.35 -4.28 -21.87
C ARG A 422 23.77 -4.83 -22.01
N ALA A 423 24.21 -5.17 -23.22
CA ALA A 423 25.54 -5.71 -23.47
C ALA A 423 26.65 -4.63 -23.40
N ALA A 424 26.27 -3.35 -23.44
CA ALA A 424 27.21 -2.24 -23.35
C ALA A 424 27.51 -1.81 -21.90
N LEU A 425 26.80 -2.35 -20.89
CA LEU A 425 26.98 -1.97 -19.50
C LEU A 425 28.44 -2.19 -19.04
N PRO A 426 29.03 -1.25 -18.28
CA PRO A 426 28.38 -0.11 -17.62
C PRO A 426 28.20 1.15 -18.50
N ASN A 427 28.49 1.08 -19.81
CA ASN A 427 28.27 2.21 -20.72
C ASN A 427 26.81 2.27 -21.15
N PHE A 428 26.18 3.42 -20.96
CA PHE A 428 24.76 3.65 -21.26
C PHE A 428 24.62 4.06 -22.73
N VAL A 429 24.71 3.06 -23.61
CA VAL A 429 24.55 3.25 -25.06
C VAL A 429 23.07 3.12 -25.39
N LEU A 430 22.47 4.18 -25.92
CA LEU A 430 21.10 4.14 -26.41
C LEU A 430 20.91 3.05 -27.49
N ASP A 431 19.84 2.29 -27.37
CA ASP A 431 19.40 1.30 -28.32
C ASP A 431 17.93 1.55 -28.69
N ALA A 432 17.72 2.22 -29.82
CA ALA A 432 16.39 2.53 -30.34
C ALA A 432 15.58 1.28 -30.74
N SER A 433 16.21 0.10 -30.82
CA SER A 433 15.53 -1.17 -31.08
C SER A 433 15.02 -1.87 -29.81
N GLY A 434 15.32 -1.34 -28.62
CA GLY A 434 15.06 -1.97 -27.32
C GLY A 434 13.82 -1.51 -26.54
N LEU A 435 12.97 -0.62 -27.08
CA LEU A 435 11.78 -0.15 -26.37
C LEU A 435 10.66 -1.20 -26.39
N ASP A 436 10.38 -1.77 -25.23
CA ASP A 436 9.31 -2.75 -25.03
C ASP A 436 7.99 -2.03 -24.73
N ALA A 437 6.94 -2.36 -25.48
CA ALA A 437 5.61 -1.77 -25.31
C ALA A 437 5.03 -1.96 -23.90
N ARG A 438 5.46 -3.01 -23.18
CA ARG A 438 5.05 -3.23 -21.78
C ARG A 438 5.58 -2.17 -20.83
N PHE A 439 6.66 -1.48 -21.20
CA PHE A 439 7.42 -0.58 -20.33
C PHE A 439 7.71 0.75 -21.04
N PRO A 440 6.69 1.52 -21.45
CA PRO A 440 6.91 2.74 -22.25
C PRO A 440 7.61 3.87 -21.47
N ASN A 441 7.69 3.77 -20.14
CA ASN A 441 8.54 4.61 -19.30
C ASN A 441 9.68 3.82 -18.62
N GLY A 442 10.00 2.60 -19.05
CA GLY A 442 10.99 1.72 -18.42
C GLY A 442 10.45 0.94 -17.22
N ILE A 443 11.36 0.25 -16.52
CA ILE A 443 11.06 -0.49 -15.29
C ILE A 443 11.81 0.09 -14.10
N THR A 444 11.40 -0.31 -12.90
CA THR A 444 12.16 -0.04 -11.67
C THR A 444 12.38 -1.31 -10.88
N ILE A 445 13.48 -1.32 -10.13
CA ILE A 445 14.00 -2.48 -9.42
C ILE A 445 13.94 -2.28 -7.90
N PHE A 446 13.16 -1.32 -7.42
CA PHE A 446 13.00 -1.09 -5.98
C PHE A 446 11.53 -1.22 -5.53
N PRO A 447 11.30 -1.52 -4.24
CA PRO A 447 10.01 -1.99 -3.69
C PRO A 447 8.84 -1.02 -3.86
N GLY A 448 7.60 -1.52 -3.81
CA GLY A 448 6.36 -0.72 -3.86
C GLY A 448 5.39 -1.00 -5.01
N GLY A 449 5.66 -1.96 -5.90
CA GLY A 449 4.72 -2.40 -6.94
C GLY A 449 4.24 -3.83 -6.71
N PHE A 450 2.92 -4.06 -6.83
CA PHE A 450 2.31 -5.37 -6.58
C PHE A 450 1.29 -5.74 -7.66
N PRO A 451 1.29 -7.00 -8.14
CA PRO A 451 0.32 -7.47 -9.10
C PRO A 451 -1.06 -7.70 -8.45
N LEU A 452 -2.12 -7.43 -9.21
CA LEU A 452 -3.52 -7.59 -8.80
C LEU A 452 -4.12 -8.82 -9.50
N TYR A 453 -4.69 -9.74 -8.72
CA TYR A 453 -5.27 -10.98 -9.20
C TYR A 453 -6.76 -11.08 -8.89
N ARG A 454 -7.50 -11.66 -9.84
CA ARG A 454 -8.91 -12.04 -9.65
C ARG A 454 -9.05 -13.51 -10.05
N ASN A 455 -9.48 -14.34 -9.10
CA ASN A 455 -9.64 -15.79 -9.34
C ASN A 455 -8.38 -16.44 -9.94
N GLY A 456 -7.19 -16.05 -9.45
CA GLY A 456 -5.90 -16.54 -9.95
C GLY A 456 -5.45 -15.97 -11.31
N GLN A 457 -6.21 -15.07 -11.92
CA GLN A 457 -5.84 -14.37 -13.16
C GLN A 457 -5.25 -13.00 -12.85
N LEU A 458 -4.07 -12.70 -13.42
CA LEU A 458 -3.48 -11.36 -13.38
C LEU A 458 -4.35 -10.36 -14.17
N ILE A 459 -4.86 -9.32 -13.51
CA ILE A 459 -5.76 -8.31 -14.10
C ILE A 459 -5.21 -6.88 -14.09
N GLY A 460 -4.14 -6.61 -13.34
CA GLY A 460 -3.49 -5.31 -13.28
C GLY A 460 -2.39 -5.27 -12.22
N ALA A 461 -2.00 -4.06 -11.82
CA ALA A 461 -1.10 -3.84 -10.69
C ALA A 461 -1.41 -2.52 -9.99
N ILE A 462 -0.90 -2.40 -8.76
CA ILE A 462 -0.73 -1.13 -8.05
C ILE A 462 0.76 -0.78 -8.01
N GLY A 463 1.06 0.51 -8.16
CA GLY A 463 2.37 1.09 -7.92
C GLY A 463 2.33 2.22 -6.90
N VAL A 464 3.29 2.23 -5.97
CA VAL A 464 3.37 3.25 -4.91
C VAL A 464 4.78 3.80 -4.80
N SER A 465 4.95 5.11 -4.75
CA SER A 465 6.25 5.75 -4.53
C SER A 465 6.11 7.05 -3.74
N GLY A 466 7.05 7.29 -2.82
CA GLY A 466 7.12 8.53 -2.06
C GLY A 466 8.30 8.60 -1.13
N ASP A 467 8.04 8.42 0.16
CA ASP A 467 8.97 8.77 1.24
C ASP A 467 9.81 7.61 1.79
N GLY A 468 9.72 6.41 1.25
CA GLY A 468 10.58 5.29 1.66
C GLY A 468 10.16 3.96 1.05
N VAL A 469 11.14 3.12 0.70
CA VAL A 469 10.89 1.88 -0.05
C VAL A 469 10.12 0.82 0.73
N ASP A 470 10.39 0.67 2.03
CA ASP A 470 9.65 -0.29 2.86
C ASP A 470 8.23 0.25 3.16
N GLN A 471 8.08 1.58 3.24
CA GLN A 471 6.78 2.24 3.34
C GLN A 471 5.95 2.11 2.05
N ASP A 472 6.58 2.27 0.89
CA ASP A 472 5.93 2.04 -0.41
C ASP A 472 5.40 0.60 -0.50
N ASP A 473 6.14 -0.36 0.06
CA ASP A 473 5.73 -1.76 0.12
C ASP A 473 4.47 -2.00 0.95
N ILE A 474 4.40 -1.47 2.18
CA ILE A 474 3.22 -1.66 3.04
C ILE A 474 1.99 -0.97 2.46
N VAL A 475 2.16 0.21 1.85
CA VAL A 475 1.07 0.93 1.17
C VAL A 475 0.63 0.19 -0.10
N GLY A 476 1.56 -0.23 -0.94
CA GLY A 476 1.27 -1.00 -2.16
C GLY A 476 0.58 -2.31 -1.85
N ALA A 477 1.08 -3.07 -0.88
CA ALA A 477 0.46 -4.31 -0.44
C ALA A 477 -0.95 -4.07 0.12
N SER A 478 -1.17 -3.00 0.88
CA SER A 478 -2.50 -2.64 1.40
C SER A 478 -3.49 -2.35 0.27
N GLY A 479 -3.07 -1.72 -0.82
CA GLY A 479 -3.92 -1.49 -2.00
C GLY A 479 -4.34 -2.77 -2.73
N THR A 480 -3.64 -3.89 -2.53
CA THR A 480 -4.01 -5.18 -3.12
C THR A 480 -5.15 -5.90 -2.39
N HIS A 481 -5.74 -5.29 -1.35
CA HIS A 481 -6.73 -5.89 -0.45
C HIS A 481 -7.76 -6.81 -1.13
N ASP A 482 -8.41 -6.31 -2.19
CA ASP A 482 -9.49 -7.05 -2.90
C ASP A 482 -8.97 -7.98 -4.02
N PHE A 483 -7.66 -7.91 -4.33
CA PHE A 483 -7.04 -8.52 -5.52
C PHE A 483 -5.69 -9.19 -5.19
N LEU A 484 -5.62 -9.85 -4.04
CA LEU A 484 -4.40 -10.51 -3.59
C LEU A 484 -3.97 -11.62 -4.56
N ALA A 485 -2.67 -11.67 -4.85
CA ALA A 485 -2.08 -12.84 -5.49
C ALA A 485 -2.31 -14.09 -4.63
N PRO A 486 -2.72 -15.23 -5.21
CA PRO A 486 -2.80 -16.50 -4.49
C PRO A 486 -1.46 -16.84 -3.85
N THR A 487 -1.47 -17.27 -2.58
CA THR A 487 -0.24 -17.53 -1.83
C THR A 487 0.67 -18.51 -2.56
N SER A 488 0.12 -19.57 -3.15
CA SER A 488 0.88 -20.61 -3.87
C SER A 488 1.70 -20.11 -5.06
N ILE A 489 1.38 -18.94 -5.61
CA ILE A 489 2.11 -18.36 -6.74
C ILE A 489 2.94 -17.14 -6.34
N ARG A 490 2.89 -16.68 -5.09
CA ARG A 490 3.71 -15.54 -4.65
C ARG A 490 5.19 -15.89 -4.71
N ALA A 491 6.00 -14.94 -5.14
CA ALA A 491 7.45 -15.15 -5.26
C ALA A 491 8.09 -15.67 -3.97
N ASP A 492 7.57 -15.29 -2.80
CA ASP A 492 8.04 -15.77 -1.51
C ASP A 492 7.76 -17.26 -1.24
N GLN A 493 7.11 -17.99 -2.14
CA GLN A 493 7.04 -19.45 -2.09
C GLN A 493 8.17 -20.13 -2.89
N PHE A 494 9.00 -19.35 -3.57
CA PHE A 494 10.05 -19.83 -4.46
C PHE A 494 11.43 -19.41 -3.95
N ALA A 495 12.44 -20.12 -4.42
CA ALA A 495 13.84 -19.79 -4.20
C ALA A 495 14.61 -19.81 -5.51
N TYR A 496 15.62 -18.96 -5.63
CA TYR A 496 16.59 -18.98 -6.72
C TYR A 496 17.98 -19.15 -6.12
N LEU A 497 18.74 -20.13 -6.62
CA LEU A 497 20.05 -20.53 -6.08
C LEU A 497 20.07 -20.71 -4.55
N GLY A 498 18.98 -21.25 -3.98
CA GLY A 498 18.83 -21.50 -2.55
C GLY A 498 18.41 -20.30 -1.70
N ALA A 499 18.33 -19.09 -2.27
CA ALA A 499 17.81 -17.90 -1.59
C ALA A 499 16.30 -17.75 -1.86
N ARG A 500 15.50 -17.68 -0.79
CA ARG A 500 14.07 -17.41 -0.86
C ARG A 500 13.83 -16.02 -1.47
N LEU A 501 12.96 -15.94 -2.48
CA LEU A 501 12.67 -14.64 -3.11
C LEU A 501 11.81 -13.78 -2.16
N PRO A 502 12.06 -12.46 -2.07
CA PRO A 502 11.21 -11.58 -1.30
C PRO A 502 9.95 -11.22 -2.11
N TYR A 503 8.80 -11.09 -1.44
CA TYR A 503 7.56 -10.58 -2.05
C TYR A 503 7.16 -9.22 -1.44
N ALA A 504 7.14 -9.08 -0.11
CA ALA A 504 6.92 -7.82 0.57
C ALA A 504 7.84 -7.70 1.78
N LYS A 505 8.20 -6.49 2.18
CA LYS A 505 8.87 -6.21 3.44
C LYS A 505 8.36 -4.89 4.01
N PHE A 506 7.91 -4.94 5.26
CA PHE A 506 7.31 -3.81 5.95
C PHE A 506 8.25 -3.20 6.99
N PRO A 507 8.11 -1.91 7.32
CA PRO A 507 8.80 -1.30 8.44
C PRO A 507 8.44 -2.02 9.75
N ARG A 508 9.40 -2.14 10.68
CA ARG A 508 9.14 -2.75 12.00
C ARG A 508 8.19 -1.94 12.87
N ASP A 509 8.27 -0.61 12.75
CA ASP A 509 7.38 0.35 13.41
C ASP A 509 6.85 1.31 12.34
N PRO A 510 5.82 0.88 11.59
CA PRO A 510 5.28 1.67 10.50
C PRO A 510 4.46 2.86 11.02
N ASP A 511 3.96 2.84 12.26
CA ASP A 511 3.02 3.83 12.78
C ASP A 511 3.67 4.89 13.70
N GLY A 512 4.96 4.73 14.06
CA GLY A 512 5.80 5.78 14.62
C GLY A 512 5.60 6.10 16.09
N ALA A 513 5.30 5.10 16.93
CA ALA A 513 5.15 5.31 18.37
C ALA A 513 6.51 5.59 19.03
N ASP A 514 6.84 6.87 19.27
CA ASP A 514 7.96 7.28 20.14
C ASP A 514 7.62 6.95 21.62
N PRO A 515 8.31 6.00 22.27
CA PRO A 515 8.03 5.64 23.66
C PRO A 515 8.39 6.75 24.66
N SER A 516 9.12 7.80 24.24
CA SER A 516 9.64 8.86 25.12
C SER A 516 8.76 10.12 25.18
N LEU A 517 7.69 10.21 24.37
CA LEU A 517 6.81 11.38 24.27
C LEU A 517 5.44 11.23 24.95
N GLY A 518 5.33 10.39 25.99
CA GLY A 518 4.30 10.52 27.04
C GLY A 518 2.85 10.77 26.61
N GLY A 519 2.40 10.17 25.51
CA GLY A 519 1.09 10.45 24.92
C GLY A 519 0.36 9.17 24.52
N SER A 520 -0.52 8.71 25.42
CA SER A 520 -1.60 7.74 25.21
C SER A 520 -1.20 6.43 24.50
N LEU A 521 -1.15 5.34 25.27
CA LEU A 521 -1.36 3.99 24.74
C LEU A 521 -2.74 3.97 24.04
N PHE A 522 -2.75 4.31 22.75
CA PHE A 522 -3.88 4.01 21.89
C PHE A 522 -3.92 2.49 21.78
N THR A 523 -4.94 1.90 22.37
CA THR A 523 -5.40 0.56 22.00
C THR A 523 -5.66 0.57 20.50
N VAL A 524 -4.78 -0.07 19.74
CA VAL A 524 -5.10 -0.60 18.41
C VAL A 524 -6.41 -1.38 18.60
N PRO A 525 -7.49 -1.08 17.86
CA PRO A 525 -8.66 -1.96 17.88
C PRO A 525 -8.16 -3.34 17.46
N ALA A 526 -8.19 -4.30 18.38
CA ALA A 526 -7.89 -5.69 18.04
C ALA A 526 -8.80 -6.12 16.88
N GLU A 527 -8.24 -6.92 15.98
CA GLU A 527 -8.93 -7.51 14.83
C GLU A 527 -10.23 -8.19 15.28
N LYS A 528 -11.29 -8.03 14.48
CA LYS A 528 -12.65 -8.39 14.87
C LYS A 528 -13.15 -9.54 13.99
N LEU A 529 -13.76 -10.56 14.59
CA LEU A 529 -14.66 -11.43 13.83
C LEU A 529 -15.85 -10.55 13.40
N ALA A 530 -16.11 -10.42 12.10
CA ALA A 530 -17.23 -9.61 11.60
C ALA A 530 -18.56 -10.37 11.67
N ASN A 531 -18.53 -11.66 11.31
CA ASN A 531 -19.72 -12.48 11.12
C ASN A 531 -19.50 -13.93 11.58
N ILE A 532 -20.59 -14.54 12.00
CA ILE A 532 -20.67 -15.87 12.62
C ILE A 532 -21.79 -16.64 11.94
N SER A 533 -21.57 -17.88 11.51
CA SER A 533 -22.65 -18.75 11.02
C SER A 533 -22.40 -20.21 11.40
N SER A 534 -23.45 -20.96 11.73
CA SER A 534 -23.31 -22.42 11.91
C SER A 534 -24.52 -23.18 11.40
N ARG A 535 -24.25 -24.26 10.64
CA ARG A 535 -25.26 -25.13 10.04
C ARG A 535 -25.23 -26.50 10.71
N VAL A 536 -26.35 -26.89 11.31
CA VAL A 536 -26.53 -28.21 11.96
C VAL A 536 -28.01 -28.56 12.03
N SER A 537 -28.35 -29.84 12.28
CA SER A 537 -29.73 -30.23 12.60
C SER A 537 -30.17 -29.62 13.93
N ALA A 538 -31.22 -28.82 13.93
CA ALA A 538 -31.88 -28.35 15.13
C ALA A 538 -32.91 -29.40 15.57
N GLY A 539 -32.70 -29.99 16.75
CA GLY A 539 -33.63 -30.94 17.37
C GLY A 539 -34.35 -30.37 18.59
N THR A 540 -34.97 -31.25 19.39
CA THR A 540 -35.64 -30.89 20.65
C THR A 540 -34.75 -31.15 21.87
N GLY A 541 -35.10 -30.56 23.02
CA GLY A 541 -34.35 -30.73 24.27
C GLY A 541 -32.87 -30.33 24.15
N ASP A 542 -31.97 -31.24 24.53
CA ASP A 542 -30.52 -31.02 24.48
C ASP A 542 -29.95 -30.93 23.04
N ASN A 543 -30.73 -31.33 22.02
CA ASN A 543 -30.35 -31.30 20.61
C ASN A 543 -30.71 -29.99 19.89
N ARG A 544 -31.20 -28.97 20.60
CA ARG A 544 -31.45 -27.65 19.99
C ARG A 544 -30.14 -27.05 19.44
N LEU A 545 -30.23 -26.35 18.31
CA LEU A 545 -29.11 -25.60 17.76
C LEU A 545 -28.89 -24.34 18.62
N ILE A 546 -27.69 -24.21 19.18
CA ILE A 546 -27.34 -23.08 20.04
C ILE A 546 -26.12 -22.35 19.50
N GLY A 547 -26.29 -21.08 19.13
CA GLY A 547 -25.22 -20.16 18.78
C GLY A 547 -24.88 -19.23 19.94
N GLY A 548 -23.74 -19.44 20.59
CA GLY A 548 -23.19 -18.54 21.60
C GLY A 548 -22.27 -17.49 20.96
N PHE A 549 -22.35 -16.25 21.43
CA PHE A 549 -21.43 -15.18 21.03
C PHE A 549 -21.12 -14.25 22.19
N ILE A 550 -19.93 -13.64 22.17
CA ILE A 550 -19.48 -12.68 23.19
C ILE A 550 -19.23 -11.33 22.54
N ILE A 551 -19.75 -10.26 23.16
CA ILE A 551 -19.39 -8.89 22.83
C ILE A 551 -18.31 -8.44 23.81
N SER A 552 -17.10 -8.23 23.30
CA SER A 552 -15.93 -7.81 24.07
C SER A 552 -15.59 -6.35 23.75
N GLY A 553 -15.48 -5.50 24.77
CA GLY A 553 -15.15 -4.08 24.62
C GLY A 553 -15.88 -3.22 25.66
N THR A 554 -15.97 -1.92 25.40
CA THR A 554 -16.51 -0.95 26.37
C THR A 554 -17.81 -0.29 25.93
N ALA A 555 -18.25 -0.52 24.69
CA ALA A 555 -19.44 0.11 24.12
C ALA A 555 -20.53 -0.90 23.76
N PRO A 556 -21.82 -0.54 23.81
CA PRO A 556 -22.89 -1.36 23.23
C PRO A 556 -22.65 -1.58 21.73
N LYS A 557 -23.04 -2.75 21.21
CA LYS A 557 -22.90 -3.14 19.82
C LYS A 557 -24.25 -3.51 19.23
N ARG A 558 -24.56 -3.00 18.04
CA ARG A 558 -25.77 -3.34 17.28
C ARG A 558 -25.47 -4.56 16.41
N VAL A 559 -26.30 -5.59 16.53
CA VAL A 559 -26.17 -6.86 15.81
C VAL A 559 -27.50 -7.28 15.19
N ILE A 560 -27.45 -8.13 14.17
CA ILE A 560 -28.58 -8.96 13.74
C ILE A 560 -28.26 -10.42 13.98
N VAL A 561 -29.18 -11.14 14.62
CA VAL A 561 -29.15 -12.60 14.80
C VAL A 561 -30.22 -13.20 13.89
N ARG A 562 -29.89 -14.22 13.11
CA ARG A 562 -30.83 -14.89 12.18
C ARG A 562 -30.90 -16.38 12.45
N ALA A 563 -32.06 -16.97 12.20
CA ALA A 563 -32.25 -18.41 12.10
C ALA A 563 -32.95 -18.72 10.77
N THR A 564 -32.27 -19.44 9.88
CA THR A 564 -32.78 -19.81 8.56
C THR A 564 -32.92 -21.32 8.43
N GLY A 565 -33.95 -21.76 7.72
CA GLY A 565 -34.32 -23.17 7.59
C GLY A 565 -34.84 -23.42 6.19
N PRO A 566 -36.07 -22.99 5.83
CA PRO A 566 -36.63 -23.16 4.50
C PRO A 566 -35.74 -22.64 3.37
N SER A 567 -35.05 -21.50 3.57
CA SER A 567 -34.16 -20.92 2.57
C SER A 567 -32.92 -21.76 2.29
N LEU A 568 -32.60 -22.77 3.11
CA LEU A 568 -31.49 -23.68 2.86
C LEU A 568 -31.79 -24.67 1.74
N GLY A 569 -33.08 -24.96 1.47
CA GLY A 569 -33.48 -25.92 0.42
C GLY A 569 -33.00 -25.53 -0.98
N GLN A 570 -32.88 -24.22 -1.25
CA GLN A 570 -32.37 -23.72 -2.54
C GLN A 570 -30.88 -24.05 -2.78
N TYR A 571 -30.14 -24.38 -1.72
CA TYR A 571 -28.73 -24.76 -1.76
C TYR A 571 -28.53 -26.28 -1.71
N GLY A 572 -29.59 -27.05 -1.98
CA GLY A 572 -29.53 -28.51 -2.01
C GLY A 572 -29.49 -29.15 -0.61
N VAL A 573 -29.85 -28.39 0.44
CA VAL A 573 -29.97 -28.93 1.80
C VAL A 573 -31.30 -29.67 1.92
N ASN A 574 -31.23 -30.99 2.10
CA ASN A 574 -32.40 -31.83 2.37
C ASN A 574 -32.77 -31.78 3.87
N SER A 575 -34.03 -32.06 4.21
CA SER A 575 -34.53 -32.14 5.61
C SER A 575 -34.29 -30.85 6.43
N VAL A 576 -34.65 -29.70 5.86
CA VAL A 576 -34.56 -28.39 6.53
C VAL A 576 -35.58 -28.25 7.65
N LEU A 577 -35.27 -27.45 8.67
CA LEU A 577 -36.25 -27.04 9.67
C LEU A 577 -37.29 -26.14 8.98
N ALA A 578 -38.55 -26.56 8.96
CA ALA A 578 -39.59 -25.93 8.16
C ALA A 578 -40.05 -24.56 8.69
N ASP A 579 -39.94 -24.34 10.00
CA ASP A 579 -40.42 -23.14 10.68
C ASP A 579 -39.51 -22.80 11.88
N PRO A 580 -38.36 -22.15 11.65
CA PRO A 580 -37.37 -21.84 12.68
C PRO A 580 -37.76 -20.65 13.56
N THR A 581 -37.85 -20.88 14.87
CA THR A 581 -37.95 -19.87 15.93
C THR A 581 -36.57 -19.48 16.47
N LEU A 582 -36.43 -18.26 17.00
CA LEU A 582 -35.21 -17.74 17.60
C LEU A 582 -35.47 -17.12 18.98
N GLU A 583 -34.75 -17.59 19.99
CA GLU A 583 -34.67 -16.96 21.31
C GLU A 583 -33.27 -16.38 21.54
N LEU A 584 -33.18 -15.14 22.01
CA LEU A 584 -31.93 -14.51 22.41
C LEU A 584 -31.89 -14.34 23.92
N HIS A 585 -30.84 -14.88 24.54
CA HIS A 585 -30.64 -14.92 26.00
C HIS A 585 -29.39 -14.12 26.40
N ASP A 586 -29.40 -13.52 27.59
CA ASP A 586 -28.24 -12.87 28.18
C ASP A 586 -27.38 -13.80 29.06
N LYS A 587 -26.30 -13.27 29.64
CA LYS A 587 -25.37 -14.02 30.51
C LYS A 587 -25.99 -14.67 31.75
N THR A 588 -27.20 -14.25 32.15
CA THR A 588 -27.91 -14.83 33.30
C THR A 588 -28.83 -15.99 32.88
N GLY A 589 -28.96 -16.23 31.57
CA GLY A 589 -29.92 -17.17 30.99
C GLY A 589 -31.32 -16.58 30.81
N ALA A 590 -31.50 -15.26 30.98
CA ALA A 590 -32.79 -14.62 30.78
C ALA A 590 -33.04 -14.37 29.29
N ILE A 591 -34.26 -14.67 28.82
CA ILE A 591 -34.72 -14.32 27.47
C ILE A 591 -34.84 -12.80 27.36
N ILE A 592 -34.11 -12.20 26.41
CA ILE A 592 -34.11 -10.76 26.15
C ILE A 592 -34.81 -10.38 24.84
N ALA A 593 -34.97 -11.34 23.92
CA ALA A 593 -35.75 -11.19 22.70
C ALA A 593 -36.18 -12.56 22.16
N THR A 594 -37.31 -12.62 21.46
CA THR A 594 -37.74 -13.78 20.69
C THR A 594 -38.25 -13.33 19.33
N ASN A 595 -38.14 -14.19 18.33
CA ASN A 595 -38.76 -14.01 17.03
C ASN A 595 -39.15 -15.37 16.45
N ASP A 596 -40.17 -15.35 15.59
CA ASP A 596 -40.74 -16.53 14.92
C ASP A 596 -40.71 -16.30 13.41
N ASN A 597 -41.36 -15.24 12.95
CA ASN A 597 -41.24 -14.74 11.59
C ASN A 597 -40.59 -13.35 11.61
N TRP A 598 -39.59 -13.14 10.74
CA TRP A 598 -38.78 -11.91 10.76
C TRP A 598 -39.60 -10.65 10.45
N LYS A 599 -40.75 -10.80 9.77
CA LYS A 599 -41.68 -9.70 9.48
C LYS A 599 -42.60 -9.35 10.65
N ASP A 600 -42.71 -10.18 11.68
CA ASP A 600 -43.71 -10.00 12.76
C ASP A 600 -43.47 -8.76 13.62
N SER A 601 -42.21 -8.35 13.81
CA SER A 601 -41.85 -7.33 14.81
C SER A 601 -40.88 -6.26 14.32
N GLN A 602 -39.88 -6.61 13.49
CA GLN A 602 -38.78 -5.72 13.12
C GLN A 602 -38.61 -5.57 11.61
N GLN A 603 -39.68 -5.77 10.81
CA GLN A 603 -39.60 -5.83 9.35
C GLN A 603 -38.77 -4.69 8.74
N ALA A 604 -39.15 -3.43 9.01
CA ALA A 604 -38.45 -2.27 8.44
C ALA A 604 -37.00 -2.15 8.92
N GLU A 605 -36.72 -2.53 10.17
CA GLU A 605 -35.37 -2.48 10.73
C GLU A 605 -34.47 -3.56 10.10
N ILE A 606 -34.99 -4.77 9.93
CA ILE A 606 -34.32 -5.91 9.31
C ILE A 606 -34.08 -5.66 7.82
N GLU A 607 -35.07 -5.17 7.07
CA GLU A 607 -34.91 -4.77 5.66
C GLU A 607 -33.82 -3.69 5.51
N GLY A 608 -33.79 -2.71 6.43
CA GLY A 608 -32.78 -1.66 6.46
C GLY A 608 -31.35 -2.14 6.69
N THR A 609 -31.14 -3.38 7.16
CA THR A 609 -29.81 -3.99 7.28
C THR A 609 -29.27 -4.56 5.96
N GLY A 610 -30.14 -4.83 4.98
CA GLY A 610 -29.80 -5.59 3.78
C GLY A 610 -29.58 -7.10 4.01
N LEU A 611 -29.87 -7.60 5.22
CA LEU A 611 -29.66 -9.00 5.63
C LEU A 611 -30.97 -9.72 6.00
N SER A 612 -32.11 -9.29 5.45
CA SER A 612 -33.40 -9.95 5.67
C SER A 612 -33.39 -11.42 5.21
N PRO A 613 -33.95 -12.37 5.99
CA PRO A 613 -34.23 -13.71 5.49
C PRO A 613 -35.12 -13.69 4.24
N VAL A 614 -34.94 -14.66 3.34
CA VAL A 614 -35.68 -14.72 2.07
C VAL A 614 -37.07 -15.32 2.28
N ASN A 615 -37.18 -16.32 3.15
CA ASN A 615 -38.47 -16.92 3.49
C ASN A 615 -39.10 -16.15 4.66
N GLU A 616 -40.41 -15.93 4.60
CA GLU A 616 -41.13 -15.20 5.64
C GLU A 616 -41.22 -15.97 6.96
N LEU A 617 -41.18 -17.31 6.90
CA LEU A 617 -41.19 -18.20 8.07
C LEU A 617 -39.84 -18.28 8.82
N GLU A 618 -38.87 -17.46 8.43
CA GLU A 618 -37.57 -17.45 9.08
C GLU A 618 -37.47 -16.36 10.14
N SER A 619 -36.71 -16.62 11.19
CA SER A 619 -36.56 -15.71 12.32
C SER A 619 -35.37 -14.77 12.18
N ALA A 620 -35.53 -13.51 12.58
CA ALA A 620 -34.43 -12.59 12.78
C ALA A 620 -34.69 -11.57 13.91
N ILE A 621 -33.64 -11.21 14.64
CA ILE A 621 -33.66 -10.24 15.74
C ILE A 621 -32.56 -9.22 15.52
N VAL A 622 -32.91 -7.93 15.43
CA VAL A 622 -31.96 -6.82 15.49
C VAL A 622 -31.92 -6.28 16.91
N ARG A 623 -30.74 -6.16 17.52
CA ARG A 623 -30.63 -5.66 18.91
C ARG A 623 -29.32 -4.92 19.14
N THR A 624 -29.37 -3.90 19.98
CA THR A 624 -28.17 -3.29 20.57
C THR A 624 -27.90 -3.95 21.92
N LEU A 625 -26.73 -4.55 22.06
CA LEU A 625 -26.35 -5.38 23.20
C LEU A 625 -25.11 -4.79 23.89
N ASN A 626 -25.09 -4.81 25.22
CA ASN A 626 -23.92 -4.38 25.99
C ASN A 626 -22.79 -5.43 25.89
N PRO A 627 -21.54 -5.08 26.24
CA PRO A 627 -20.48 -6.08 26.39
C PRO A 627 -20.89 -7.20 27.35
N GLY A 628 -20.73 -8.46 26.92
CA GLY A 628 -21.21 -9.63 27.64
C GLY A 628 -21.38 -10.87 26.76
N ALA A 629 -21.68 -12.02 27.40
CA ALA A 629 -22.00 -13.27 26.72
C ALA A 629 -23.50 -13.35 26.42
N TYR A 630 -23.83 -13.86 25.23
CA TYR A 630 -25.19 -14.02 24.72
C TYR A 630 -25.36 -15.39 24.06
N THR A 631 -26.59 -15.90 24.11
CA THR A 631 -26.93 -17.20 23.53
C THR A 631 -28.15 -17.06 22.63
N ALA A 632 -28.04 -17.51 21.39
CA ALA A 632 -29.12 -17.65 20.43
C ALA A 632 -29.55 -19.12 20.38
N ILE A 633 -30.80 -19.41 20.73
CA ILE A 633 -31.36 -20.77 20.71
C ILE A 633 -32.35 -20.86 19.54
N VAL A 634 -32.11 -21.82 18.64
CA VAL A 634 -32.98 -22.12 17.50
C VAL A 634 -33.75 -23.40 17.74
N GLY A 635 -35.05 -23.36 17.50
CA GLY A 635 -35.96 -24.51 17.58
C GLY A 635 -37.06 -24.42 16.54
N GLY A 636 -37.83 -25.49 16.34
CA GLY A 636 -39.02 -25.44 15.49
C GLY A 636 -40.23 -24.85 16.21
N LYS A 637 -41.17 -24.29 15.44
CA LYS A 637 -42.40 -23.67 15.96
C LYS A 637 -43.22 -24.60 16.86
N ASN A 638 -43.30 -25.90 16.52
CA ASN A 638 -44.07 -26.88 17.26
C ASN A 638 -43.18 -27.87 18.01
N ASP A 639 -43.70 -28.43 19.10
CA ASP A 639 -43.01 -29.46 19.86
C ASP A 639 -42.78 -30.71 18.99
N GLY A 640 -41.50 -31.09 18.82
CA GLY A 640 -41.09 -32.23 17.99
C GLY A 640 -40.55 -31.86 16.62
N ASP A 641 -40.70 -30.60 16.18
CA ASP A 641 -40.15 -30.13 14.92
C ASP A 641 -38.61 -30.21 14.96
N SER A 642 -38.03 -30.80 13.92
CA SER A 642 -36.58 -30.95 13.78
C SER A 642 -36.16 -30.87 12.31
N GLY A 643 -34.92 -30.47 12.07
CA GLY A 643 -34.36 -30.36 10.73
C GLY A 643 -33.15 -29.43 10.69
N THR A 644 -32.47 -29.38 9.54
CA THR A 644 -31.29 -28.53 9.37
C THR A 644 -31.66 -27.06 9.43
N ALA A 645 -31.00 -26.31 10.33
CA ALA A 645 -31.11 -24.86 10.44
C ALA A 645 -29.73 -24.21 10.47
N LEU A 646 -29.70 -22.92 10.14
CA LEU A 646 -28.50 -22.09 10.15
C LEU A 646 -28.74 -20.90 11.08
N VAL A 647 -27.90 -20.77 12.12
CA VAL A 647 -27.90 -19.62 13.04
C VAL A 647 -26.74 -18.70 12.69
N GLU A 648 -27.01 -17.39 12.62
CA GLU A 648 -26.01 -16.41 12.21
C GLU A 648 -26.06 -15.15 13.06
N VAL A 649 -24.90 -14.50 13.25
CA VAL A 649 -24.78 -13.20 13.91
C VAL A 649 -23.90 -12.29 13.07
N TYR A 650 -24.41 -11.10 12.74
CA TYR A 650 -23.68 -10.07 11.98
C TYR A 650 -23.52 -8.80 12.82
N ASP A 651 -22.33 -8.20 12.78
CA ASP A 651 -22.08 -6.87 13.35
C ASP A 651 -22.64 -5.76 12.43
N LEU A 652 -23.61 -5.00 12.93
CA LEU A 652 -24.20 -3.85 12.22
C LEU A 652 -23.54 -2.52 12.61
N SER A 653 -22.53 -2.55 13.48
CA SER A 653 -21.82 -1.37 13.99
C SER A 653 -20.31 -1.62 14.06
N PRO A 654 -19.65 -1.85 12.90
CA PRO A 654 -18.24 -2.25 12.85
C PRO A 654 -17.29 -1.22 13.47
N THR A 655 -17.70 0.05 13.52
CA THR A 655 -16.95 1.17 14.10
C THR A 655 -17.08 1.29 15.63
N SER A 656 -17.92 0.48 16.30
CA SER A 656 -18.07 0.56 17.77
C SER A 656 -16.81 0.07 18.51
N ALA A 657 -16.55 0.59 19.72
CA ALA A 657 -15.41 0.20 20.57
C ALA A 657 -15.55 -1.21 21.21
N SER A 658 -16.37 -2.07 20.61
CA SER A 658 -16.54 -3.47 20.96
C SER A 658 -16.38 -4.35 19.71
N THR A 659 -16.18 -5.65 19.95
CA THR A 659 -15.90 -6.70 18.96
C THR A 659 -16.80 -7.90 19.24
N LEU A 660 -17.13 -8.70 18.22
CA LEU A 660 -17.62 -10.06 18.46
C LEU A 660 -16.39 -10.91 18.74
N GLY A 661 -16.18 -11.24 20.01
CA GLY A 661 -14.92 -11.81 20.49
C GLY A 661 -14.78 -13.30 20.25
N ASN A 662 -15.89 -14.06 20.39
CA ASN A 662 -15.90 -15.51 20.33
C ASN A 662 -17.19 -16.01 19.67
N ILE A 663 -17.09 -17.14 18.98
CA ILE A 663 -18.22 -17.93 18.47
C ILE A 663 -18.16 -19.30 19.15
N SER A 664 -19.30 -19.78 19.66
CA SER A 664 -19.46 -21.18 20.01
C SER A 664 -20.74 -21.74 19.39
N THR A 665 -20.71 -22.88 18.71
CA THR A 665 -21.94 -23.56 18.29
C THR A 665 -22.00 -24.96 18.83
N ARG A 666 -23.11 -25.24 19.52
CA ARG A 666 -23.45 -26.58 20.00
C ARG A 666 -24.56 -27.16 19.14
N GLY A 667 -24.36 -28.38 18.66
CA GLY A 667 -25.37 -29.09 17.89
C GLY A 667 -25.02 -30.57 17.69
N PRO A 668 -25.99 -31.37 17.22
CA PRO A 668 -25.78 -32.79 16.92
C PRO A 668 -24.94 -32.98 15.65
N VAL A 669 -23.94 -33.85 15.72
CA VAL A 669 -23.18 -34.39 14.59
C VAL A 669 -23.61 -35.84 14.42
N GLY A 670 -23.97 -36.26 13.20
CA GLY A 670 -24.41 -37.62 12.92
C GLY A 670 -23.32 -38.45 12.23
N GLY A 671 -23.64 -39.70 11.88
CA GLY A 671 -22.69 -40.59 11.21
C GLY A 671 -22.31 -40.14 9.79
N GLN A 672 -21.04 -40.37 9.41
CA GLN A 672 -20.28 -40.14 8.16
C GLN A 672 -20.62 -38.94 7.23
N SER A 673 -21.90 -38.62 7.01
CA SER A 673 -22.39 -37.52 6.16
C SER A 673 -22.93 -36.32 6.95
N ASP A 674 -23.29 -36.48 8.23
CA ASP A 674 -23.90 -35.43 9.05
C ASP A 674 -22.85 -34.68 9.88
N VAL A 675 -22.38 -33.55 9.38
CA VAL A 675 -21.32 -32.73 9.98
C VAL A 675 -21.85 -31.49 10.68
N LEU A 676 -21.13 -31.00 11.69
CA LEU A 676 -21.31 -29.64 12.17
C LEU A 676 -20.38 -28.72 11.38
N ILE A 677 -20.96 -27.68 10.76
CA ILE A 677 -20.21 -26.71 9.97
C ILE A 677 -20.24 -25.37 10.69
N GLY A 678 -19.06 -24.87 11.06
CA GLY A 678 -18.86 -23.53 11.63
C GLY A 678 -18.25 -22.58 10.61
N GLY A 679 -18.95 -21.52 10.25
CA GLY A 679 -18.46 -20.45 9.39
C GLY A 679 -18.05 -19.21 10.20
N PHE A 680 -16.94 -18.58 9.82
CA PHE A 680 -16.52 -17.32 10.42
C PHE A 680 -15.84 -16.39 9.40
N ILE A 681 -16.00 -15.08 9.58
CA ILE A 681 -15.35 -14.07 8.75
C ILE A 681 -14.35 -13.28 9.59
N ILE A 682 -13.09 -13.30 9.16
CA ILE A 682 -12.05 -12.44 9.71
C ILE A 682 -12.12 -11.08 9.02
N SER A 683 -12.22 -10.02 9.82
CA SER A 683 -12.24 -8.65 9.34
C SER A 683 -11.26 -7.78 10.13
N GLY A 684 -10.44 -7.01 9.44
CA GLY A 684 -9.41 -6.18 10.06
C GLY A 684 -8.51 -5.52 9.03
N THR A 685 -7.78 -4.48 9.44
CA THR A 685 -6.94 -3.61 8.58
C THR A 685 -5.47 -4.06 8.51
N THR A 686 -5.09 -5.11 9.23
CA THR A 686 -3.72 -5.63 9.40
C THR A 686 -3.33 -6.70 8.38
N GLY A 687 -4.30 -7.33 7.73
CA GLY A 687 -4.10 -8.29 6.63
C GLY A 687 -4.07 -9.78 7.01
N SER A 688 -4.01 -10.14 8.31
CA SER A 688 -4.19 -11.53 8.78
C SER A 688 -4.36 -11.62 10.29
N THR A 689 -5.20 -12.52 10.77
CA THR A 689 -5.49 -12.77 12.20
C THR A 689 -5.02 -14.14 12.64
N ARG A 690 -4.35 -14.21 13.80
CA ARG A 690 -4.05 -15.49 14.44
C ARG A 690 -5.29 -15.99 15.18
N VAL A 691 -5.74 -17.19 14.84
CA VAL A 691 -6.94 -17.80 15.39
C VAL A 691 -6.65 -19.17 15.98
N LEU A 692 -7.38 -19.52 17.03
CA LEU A 692 -7.52 -20.89 17.52
C LEU A 692 -8.94 -21.36 17.21
N VAL A 693 -9.05 -22.42 16.42
CA VAL A 693 -10.31 -23.12 16.11
C VAL A 693 -10.29 -24.45 16.85
N ARG A 694 -11.34 -24.81 17.58
CA ARG A 694 -11.39 -26.07 18.33
C ARG A 694 -12.75 -26.77 18.25
N SER A 695 -12.71 -28.09 18.38
CA SER A 695 -13.89 -28.93 18.55
C SER A 695 -13.82 -29.64 19.90
N ILE A 696 -14.82 -29.39 20.74
CA ILE A 696 -14.96 -29.94 22.09
C ILE A 696 -16.14 -30.90 22.08
N ALA A 697 -15.95 -32.14 22.57
CA ALA A 697 -17.06 -33.08 22.71
C ALA A 697 -16.92 -33.98 23.94
N PRO A 698 -15.93 -34.88 24.09
CA PRO A 698 -15.82 -35.72 25.28
C PRO A 698 -15.84 -34.94 26.60
N SER A 699 -15.26 -33.74 26.64
CA SER A 699 -15.27 -32.88 27.83
C SER A 699 -16.67 -32.38 28.21
N LEU A 700 -17.64 -32.36 27.28
CA LEU A 700 -19.03 -31.94 27.55
C LEU A 700 -19.76 -32.88 28.52
N VAL A 701 -19.33 -34.13 28.67
CA VAL A 701 -19.89 -35.06 29.66
C VAL A 701 -19.70 -34.53 31.07
N SER A 702 -18.55 -33.91 31.34
CA SER A 702 -18.28 -33.26 32.64
C SER A 702 -19.14 -32.02 32.88
N ALA A 703 -19.70 -31.44 31.82
CA ALA A 703 -20.65 -30.32 31.86
C ALA A 703 -22.12 -30.80 31.91
N GLY A 704 -22.37 -32.10 32.11
CA GLY A 704 -23.70 -32.67 32.31
C GLY A 704 -24.39 -33.17 31.03
N LEU A 705 -23.73 -33.16 29.87
CA LEU A 705 -24.29 -33.73 28.64
C LEU A 705 -24.16 -35.25 28.63
N THR A 706 -25.24 -35.96 28.31
CA THR A 706 -25.25 -37.44 28.31
C THR A 706 -24.92 -38.06 26.94
N ASN A 707 -24.84 -37.28 25.86
CA ASN A 707 -24.68 -37.77 24.48
C ASN A 707 -23.61 -36.98 23.70
N ALA A 708 -22.43 -36.76 24.27
CA ALA A 708 -21.35 -36.08 23.57
C ALA A 708 -20.60 -37.01 22.60
N MET A 709 -20.08 -36.49 21.49
CA MET A 709 -19.26 -37.31 20.57
C MET A 709 -18.00 -37.84 21.27
N PRO A 710 -17.60 -39.09 20.99
CA PRO A 710 -16.42 -39.69 21.62
C PRO A 710 -15.08 -39.22 21.01
N ASP A 711 -15.04 -38.88 19.71
CA ASP A 711 -13.79 -38.55 19.00
C ASP A 711 -14.00 -37.51 17.87
N PRO A 712 -14.00 -36.19 18.19
CA PRO A 712 -14.27 -35.12 17.24
C PRO A 712 -13.06 -34.69 16.40
N THR A 713 -13.16 -34.80 15.07
CA THR A 713 -12.19 -34.27 14.10
C THR A 713 -12.55 -32.88 13.61
N LEU A 714 -11.55 -32.08 13.22
CA LEU A 714 -11.71 -30.71 12.70
C LEU A 714 -10.95 -30.52 11.38
N GLU A 715 -11.63 -30.04 10.35
CA GLU A 715 -11.02 -29.50 9.13
C GLU A 715 -11.31 -28.00 9.03
N LEU A 716 -10.31 -27.22 8.61
CA LEU A 716 -10.45 -25.80 8.33
C LEU A 716 -10.24 -25.56 6.83
N ARG A 717 -11.16 -24.83 6.19
CA ARG A 717 -11.19 -24.59 4.75
C ARG A 717 -11.35 -23.10 4.41
N ASP A 718 -10.79 -22.71 3.27
CA ASP A 718 -10.92 -21.35 2.72
C ASP A 718 -12.25 -21.16 1.97
N VAL A 719 -12.44 -19.96 1.40
CA VAL A 719 -13.62 -19.58 0.62
C VAL A 719 -13.88 -20.46 -0.61
N TYR A 720 -12.85 -21.12 -1.14
CA TYR A 720 -12.94 -22.00 -2.31
C TYR A 720 -13.14 -23.47 -1.91
N GLY A 721 -13.22 -23.76 -0.60
CA GLY A 721 -13.34 -25.11 -0.06
C GLY A 721 -11.99 -25.85 0.04
N THR A 722 -10.87 -25.17 -0.19
CA THR A 722 -9.53 -25.77 -0.08
C THR A 722 -9.21 -26.05 1.38
N LEU A 723 -8.63 -27.22 1.68
CA LEU A 723 -8.17 -27.57 3.03
C LEU A 723 -6.98 -26.70 3.43
N ILE A 724 -7.13 -25.91 4.49
CA ILE A 724 -6.07 -25.12 5.12
C ILE A 724 -5.31 -25.99 6.12
N ALA A 725 -6.05 -26.65 7.01
CA ALA A 725 -5.51 -27.50 8.06
C ALA A 725 -6.57 -28.52 8.48
N ALA A 726 -6.12 -29.66 9.00
CA ALA A 726 -6.97 -30.63 9.66
C ALA A 726 -6.30 -31.08 10.95
N ASN A 727 -7.10 -31.37 11.97
CA ASN A 727 -6.60 -31.98 13.19
C ASN A 727 -7.63 -32.95 13.78
N ASP A 728 -7.11 -33.99 14.42
CA ASP A 728 -7.85 -35.08 15.05
C ASP A 728 -7.70 -34.97 16.57
N ASN A 729 -6.46 -35.04 17.09
CA ASN A 729 -6.16 -34.79 18.50
C ASN A 729 -5.36 -33.50 18.65
N TRP A 730 -5.74 -32.62 19.57
CA TRP A 730 -5.11 -31.31 19.73
C TRP A 730 -3.60 -31.39 20.06
N LYS A 731 -3.16 -32.48 20.68
CA LYS A 731 -1.76 -32.76 20.96
C LYS A 731 -0.94 -33.23 19.75
N ASP A 732 -1.60 -33.66 18.66
CA ASP A 732 -0.93 -34.01 17.40
C ASP A 732 -0.49 -32.75 16.62
N GLY A 733 -1.07 -31.59 16.95
CA GLY A 733 -0.73 -30.29 16.39
C GLY A 733 0.41 -29.57 17.16
N PRO A 734 0.56 -28.24 17.01
CA PRO A 734 1.54 -27.45 17.75
C PRO A 734 1.13 -27.31 19.24
N GLN A 735 1.26 -28.40 20.02
CA GLN A 735 0.78 -28.52 21.40
C GLN A 735 1.22 -27.35 22.29
N ALA A 736 2.52 -27.04 22.30
CA ALA A 736 3.07 -25.96 23.13
C ALA A 736 2.45 -24.59 22.80
N GLU A 737 2.06 -24.37 21.56
CA GLU A 737 1.44 -23.13 21.11
C GLU A 737 -0.03 -23.04 21.57
N ILE A 738 -0.77 -24.14 21.40
CA ILE A 738 -2.16 -24.27 21.84
C ILE A 738 -2.24 -24.12 23.37
N GLU A 739 -1.33 -24.74 24.13
CA GLU A 739 -1.24 -24.56 25.59
C GLU A 739 -0.93 -23.11 25.98
N GLY A 740 -0.08 -22.43 25.20
CA GLY A 740 0.26 -21.01 25.38
C GLY A 740 -0.95 -20.07 25.33
N THR A 741 -2.00 -20.43 24.59
CA THR A 741 -3.25 -19.67 24.53
C THR A 741 -4.08 -19.74 25.81
N LYS A 742 -3.83 -20.73 26.68
CA LYS A 742 -4.67 -21.11 27.83
C LYS A 742 -6.10 -21.55 27.45
N LEU A 743 -6.31 -21.91 26.18
CA LEU A 743 -7.57 -22.39 25.62
C LEU A 743 -7.44 -23.82 25.06
N ALA A 744 -6.42 -24.58 25.47
CA ALA A 744 -6.25 -25.97 25.10
C ALA A 744 -7.47 -26.82 25.51
N PRO A 745 -7.94 -27.75 24.67
CA PRO A 745 -8.95 -28.74 25.07
C PRO A 745 -8.50 -29.56 26.28
N SER A 746 -9.45 -29.96 27.13
CA SER A 746 -9.15 -30.72 28.36
C SER A 746 -9.06 -32.23 28.14
N ASN A 747 -9.63 -32.73 27.05
CA ASN A 747 -9.52 -34.13 26.65
C ASN A 747 -8.55 -34.27 25.48
N ASP A 748 -7.70 -35.29 25.51
CA ASP A 748 -6.69 -35.51 24.46
C ASP A 748 -7.30 -35.89 23.11
N LEU A 749 -8.52 -36.43 23.09
CA LEU A 749 -9.26 -36.79 21.87
C LEU A 749 -9.97 -35.60 21.19
N GLU A 750 -9.86 -34.40 21.74
CA GLU A 750 -10.49 -33.20 21.15
C GLU A 750 -9.56 -32.56 20.11
N SER A 751 -10.10 -31.99 19.04
CA SER A 751 -9.30 -31.37 17.98
C SER A 751 -9.15 -29.87 18.15
N ALA A 752 -7.97 -29.35 17.78
CA ALA A 752 -7.72 -27.91 17.72
C ALA A 752 -6.72 -27.53 16.63
N ILE A 753 -6.97 -26.42 15.93
CA ILE A 753 -6.12 -25.83 14.90
C ILE A 753 -5.80 -24.40 15.33
N ILE A 754 -4.51 -24.10 15.52
CA ILE A 754 -4.02 -22.73 15.68
C ILE A 754 -3.30 -22.31 14.40
N THR A 755 -3.71 -21.21 13.79
CA THR A 755 -3.14 -20.75 12.51
C THR A 755 -3.37 -19.26 12.30
N THR A 756 -2.65 -18.67 11.35
CA THR A 756 -2.83 -17.28 10.94
C THR A 756 -3.56 -17.24 9.60
N LEU A 757 -4.69 -16.53 9.58
CA LEU A 757 -5.61 -16.50 8.46
C LEU A 757 -5.77 -15.06 7.95
N PRO A 758 -5.65 -14.80 6.64
CA PRO A 758 -6.01 -13.51 6.05
C PRO A 758 -7.43 -13.05 6.37
N SER A 759 -7.75 -11.77 6.18
CA SER A 759 -9.15 -11.33 6.18
C SER A 759 -9.94 -12.07 5.11
N GLY A 760 -11.12 -12.59 5.47
CA GLY A 760 -11.93 -13.40 4.58
C GLY A 760 -12.84 -14.39 5.29
N PRO A 761 -13.70 -15.09 4.54
CA PRO A 761 -14.58 -16.14 5.06
C PRO A 761 -13.85 -17.49 5.14
N TYR A 762 -14.12 -18.23 6.21
CA TYR A 762 -13.57 -19.54 6.50
C TYR A 762 -14.65 -20.51 6.95
N THR A 763 -14.43 -21.80 6.67
CA THR A 763 -15.34 -22.88 7.04
C THR A 763 -14.60 -23.95 7.84
N ALA A 764 -15.06 -24.20 9.06
CA ALA A 764 -14.67 -25.34 9.87
C ALA A 764 -15.68 -26.48 9.68
N ILE A 765 -15.20 -27.69 9.45
CA ILE A 765 -16.01 -28.91 9.33
C ILE A 765 -15.64 -29.83 10.48
N ILE A 766 -16.63 -30.18 11.30
CA ILE A 766 -16.49 -31.04 12.46
C ILE A 766 -17.19 -32.37 12.17
N ARG A 767 -16.49 -33.48 12.42
CA ARG A 767 -17.01 -34.85 12.23
C ARG A 767 -16.69 -35.70 13.45
N GLU A 768 -17.42 -36.79 13.63
CA GLU A 768 -16.99 -37.89 14.49
C GLU A 768 -16.14 -38.86 13.64
N ARG A 769 -15.00 -39.29 14.18
CA ARG A 769 -13.98 -40.08 13.47
C ARG A 769 -14.48 -41.45 12.99
N ASN A 770 -15.28 -42.12 13.81
CA ASN A 770 -15.70 -43.52 13.63
C ASN A 770 -17.11 -43.65 13.02
N GLY A 771 -17.79 -42.54 12.71
CA GLY A 771 -19.15 -42.50 12.20
C GLY A 771 -20.24 -42.67 13.24
N GLU A 772 -19.94 -42.53 14.54
CA GLU A 772 -20.93 -42.43 15.61
C GLU A 772 -21.63 -41.05 15.60
N SER A 773 -22.78 -40.97 16.27
CA SER A 773 -23.54 -39.72 16.41
C SER A 773 -23.39 -39.17 17.83
N GLY A 774 -23.31 -37.85 17.98
CA GLY A 774 -23.22 -37.21 19.28
C GLY A 774 -23.23 -35.69 19.19
N ILE A 775 -23.19 -35.03 20.34
CA ILE A 775 -23.15 -33.57 20.44
C ILE A 775 -21.70 -33.09 20.38
N GLY A 776 -21.44 -32.11 19.51
CA GLY A 776 -20.17 -31.37 19.45
C GLY A 776 -20.35 -29.90 19.75
N LEU A 777 -19.26 -29.28 20.18
CA LEU A 777 -19.12 -27.85 20.38
C LEU A 777 -17.97 -27.33 19.49
N PHE A 778 -18.30 -26.48 18.53
CA PHE A 778 -17.33 -25.74 17.72
C PHE A 778 -17.05 -24.39 18.36
N GLU A 779 -15.77 -24.01 18.47
CA GLU A 779 -15.36 -22.70 18.96
C GLU A 779 -14.23 -22.09 18.12
N VAL A 780 -14.24 -20.77 17.98
CA VAL A 780 -13.13 -20.01 17.41
C VAL A 780 -12.82 -18.77 18.24
N TYR A 781 -11.52 -18.52 18.43
CA TYR A 781 -10.94 -17.44 19.21
C TYR A 781 -9.91 -16.66 18.40
N ASN A 782 -9.91 -15.34 18.57
CA ASN A 782 -8.74 -14.54 18.23
C ASN A 782 -7.70 -14.71 19.34
N VAL A 783 -6.47 -15.06 18.98
CA VAL A 783 -5.36 -15.23 19.94
C VAL A 783 -4.24 -14.23 19.66
N PRO A 784 -3.55 -13.71 20.70
CA PRO A 784 -2.49 -12.71 20.54
C PRO A 784 -1.29 -13.15 19.71
#